data_AF-A0A838UC96-F1
#
_entry.id   AF-A0A838UC96-F1
#
_cell.length_a   1.000
_cell.length_b   1.000
_cell.length_c   1.000
_cell.angle_alpha   90.00
_cell.angle_beta   90.00
_cell.angle_gamma   90.00
#
_symmetry.space_group_name_H-M   'P 1'
#
loop_
_entity.id
_entity.type
_entity.pdbx_description
1 polymer ?
#
loop_
_entity_poly.entity_id
_entity_poly.type
_entity_poly.pdbx_seq_one_letter_code
_entity_poly.pdbx_strand_id
1 'polypeptide(L)'
;MKALILTRTHLFLGTVVWMGLFFALSITQFNHFEVLNIVGFLFLSLVPGLLTVFALEIKNLPFWGYLVVIIGFSILELMVSVLLGNTLLPFVGVARPLDRPFLLFDIYLLVSILMGIVWLRVKDIEIQCKPYVLFDTARDAVIALTPILFVILSVLGAIHLNDGGSGIITLIMLGSMALYIPLLVRQSDSADKNVIPTALFFMTVSLLFMTSLRGWYVTGHDIQRETQVFQLAKTSGLWSMAAYRDAYNACLSITILPTLFTNLLRVLDQYVFKIFFQIFFALCAVLVYLIGLRWTSARNALLGALYFIAFPTFFSDMPFIVRQEIAFLFFGLMLYIIFEPGISLRLRRALFVIMGIGVILSHYSTTYTILFVFGLVVVSKPLFATIFSFLQRKSYFLKTGLFVSGERAFKKSRITFLMITFLVLASFLWTSTITQTSNSITSVITQTISAIQAGSAGNNKSIDALSLLSFAKIDHTHELQNFITDIVGPLRDAAPPGTYYPQASYSQYPIRVLDNEKLPATVLGQFINWFGINSSATSSFLEQLLAKLLEILAPIGMLYILYRNSSLKKIDSELYLVASFCLIFIFLNLVLPVLSAQYGVFRALQQSLFVLGFIIVIGSTALGKWITSLLRLVNRRLTFAKFSGRFSLGLLVLFFLYSTSFIPQILGGNVPALHLNNLGIYYDNYVTKGTEVYGVNWLVSSLIAEGGDTSHIQFEISTDLLTRGKFESLTDLRPFNDIFPDLIRKNSFIFLGYGTVKDHEAAFSFNGDLVPYSYPIQFLDVNKDLIYNNGGTRIYR
;
A
#
# COMPACT_ATOMS: atom_id res chain seq x y z
N MET A 1 -40.37 -6.85 -20.32
CA MET A 1 -40.29 -7.33 -18.91
C MET A 1 -40.79 -6.21 -18.01
N LYS A 2 -41.85 -6.43 -17.21
CA LYS A 2 -42.31 -5.44 -16.23
C LYS A 2 -41.22 -5.28 -15.16
N ALA A 3 -40.88 -4.04 -14.80
CA ALA A 3 -39.91 -3.80 -13.74
C ALA A 3 -40.45 -4.37 -12.42
N LEU A 4 -39.66 -5.17 -11.73
CA LEU A 4 -39.99 -5.60 -10.37
C LEU A 4 -39.78 -4.39 -9.46
N ILE A 5 -40.80 -3.96 -8.74
CA ILE A 5 -40.71 -2.82 -7.82
C ILE A 5 -40.35 -3.39 -6.45
N LEU A 6 -39.08 -3.26 -6.03
CA LEU A 6 -38.70 -3.59 -4.66
C LEU A 6 -39.05 -2.43 -3.76
N THR A 7 -39.91 -2.70 -2.78
CA THR A 7 -40.26 -1.76 -1.71
C THR A 7 -39.20 -1.77 -0.61
N ARG A 8 -39.28 -0.81 0.32
CA ARG A 8 -38.45 -0.83 1.55
C ARG A 8 -38.59 -2.14 2.32
N THR A 9 -39.77 -2.78 2.33
CA THR A 9 -39.99 -4.07 2.99
C THR A 9 -39.12 -5.18 2.37
N HIS A 10 -38.91 -5.16 1.06
CA HIS A 10 -38.07 -6.15 0.38
C HIS A 10 -36.59 -5.96 0.72
N LEU A 11 -36.11 -4.71 0.78
CA LEU A 11 -34.76 -4.42 1.25
C LEU A 11 -34.55 -4.98 2.66
N PHE A 12 -35.51 -4.75 3.56
CA PHE A 12 -35.43 -5.20 4.95
C PHE A 12 -35.45 -6.73 5.05
N LEU A 13 -36.37 -7.37 4.34
CA LEU A 13 -36.44 -8.83 4.30
C LEU A 13 -35.14 -9.43 3.74
N GLY A 14 -34.60 -8.87 2.65
CA GLY A 14 -33.33 -9.29 2.09
C GLY A 14 -32.16 -9.15 3.07
N THR A 15 -32.06 -8.01 3.76
CA THR A 15 -31.04 -7.78 4.79
C THR A 15 -31.18 -8.77 5.95
N VAL A 16 -32.39 -9.01 6.46
CA VAL A 16 -32.63 -9.96 7.56
C VAL A 16 -32.32 -11.39 7.14
N VAL A 17 -32.70 -11.79 5.93
CA VAL A 17 -32.40 -13.13 5.41
C VAL A 17 -30.89 -13.33 5.24
N TRP A 18 -30.18 -12.34 4.68
CA TRP A 18 -28.72 -12.44 4.52
C TRP A 18 -28.00 -12.44 5.87
N MET A 19 -28.43 -11.59 6.81
CA MET A 19 -27.89 -11.58 8.17
C MET A 19 -28.15 -12.91 8.88
N GLY A 20 -29.37 -13.46 8.77
CA GLY A 20 -29.72 -14.77 9.33
C GLY A 20 -28.90 -15.90 8.73
N LEU A 21 -28.69 -15.91 7.41
CA LEU A 21 -27.82 -16.88 6.73
C LEU A 21 -26.38 -16.77 7.22
N PHE A 22 -25.82 -15.55 7.27
CA PHE A 22 -24.47 -15.32 7.75
C PHE A 22 -24.29 -15.79 9.21
N PHE A 23 -25.23 -15.45 10.09
CA PHE A 23 -25.16 -15.81 11.51
C PHE A 23 -25.30 -17.32 11.69
N ALA A 24 -26.24 -17.96 10.98
CA ALA A 24 -26.39 -19.40 10.99
C ALA A 24 -25.11 -20.10 10.54
N LEU A 25 -24.49 -19.66 9.43
CA LEU A 25 -23.22 -20.23 8.96
C LEU A 25 -22.07 -20.03 9.97
N SER A 26 -21.99 -18.84 10.60
CA SER A 26 -20.93 -18.52 11.57
C SER A 26 -21.04 -19.39 12.85
N ILE A 27 -22.28 -19.68 13.29
CA ILE A 27 -22.56 -20.48 14.50
C ILE A 27 -22.46 -21.98 14.23
N THR A 28 -23.07 -22.48 13.15
CA THR A 28 -23.25 -23.93 12.85
C THR A 28 -21.98 -24.65 12.39
N GLN A 29 -20.87 -23.93 12.28
CA GLN A 29 -19.61 -24.45 11.80
C GLN A 29 -19.54 -24.84 10.31
N PHE A 30 -20.59 -24.59 9.53
CA PHE A 30 -20.63 -24.93 8.11
C PHE A 30 -19.79 -23.95 7.27
N ASN A 31 -18.64 -24.41 6.77
CA ASN A 31 -17.80 -23.66 5.82
C ASN A 31 -17.23 -24.55 4.70
N HIS A 32 -18.00 -25.56 4.23
CA HIS A 32 -17.60 -26.30 3.05
C HIS A 32 -17.57 -25.37 1.82
N PHE A 33 -16.55 -25.53 0.97
CA PHE A 33 -16.32 -24.68 -0.20
C PHE A 33 -16.23 -23.17 0.11
N GLU A 34 -15.78 -22.81 1.32
CA GLU A 34 -15.60 -21.41 1.74
C GLU A 34 -16.90 -20.56 1.75
N VAL A 35 -18.07 -21.20 1.83
CA VAL A 35 -19.37 -20.52 1.73
C VAL A 35 -19.56 -19.46 2.84
N LEU A 36 -19.17 -19.75 4.09
CA LEU A 36 -19.23 -18.73 5.17
C LEU A 36 -18.31 -17.56 4.83
N ASN A 37 -17.10 -17.84 4.36
CA ASN A 37 -16.12 -16.81 4.06
C ASN A 37 -16.61 -15.90 2.93
N ILE A 38 -17.20 -16.46 1.87
CA ILE A 38 -17.78 -15.69 0.75
C ILE A 38 -19.01 -14.90 1.21
N VAL A 39 -20.00 -15.56 1.82
CA VAL A 39 -21.27 -14.92 2.22
C VAL A 39 -21.04 -13.87 3.29
N GLY A 40 -20.21 -14.17 4.30
CA GLY A 40 -19.88 -13.30 5.40
C GLY A 40 -19.00 -12.12 4.98
N PHE A 41 -17.97 -12.35 4.15
CA PHE A 41 -17.14 -11.25 3.64
C PHE A 41 -17.96 -10.25 2.82
N LEU A 42 -18.83 -10.74 1.93
CA LEU A 42 -19.72 -9.87 1.14
C LEU A 42 -20.74 -9.15 2.03
N PHE A 43 -21.32 -9.83 3.03
CA PHE A 43 -22.24 -9.21 3.98
C PHE A 43 -21.57 -8.06 4.73
N LEU A 44 -20.44 -8.34 5.40
CA LEU A 44 -19.70 -7.37 6.20
C LEU A 44 -19.20 -6.20 5.35
N SER A 45 -18.77 -6.46 4.10
CA SER A 45 -18.23 -5.41 3.22
C SER A 45 -19.30 -4.55 2.55
N LEU A 46 -20.54 -5.05 2.39
CA LEU A 46 -21.56 -4.36 1.59
C LEU A 46 -22.76 -3.88 2.39
N VAL A 47 -23.26 -4.67 3.35
CA VAL A 47 -24.58 -4.41 3.95
C VAL A 47 -24.61 -3.15 4.82
N PRO A 48 -23.67 -2.93 5.76
CA PRO A 48 -23.70 -1.71 6.58
C PRO A 48 -23.65 -0.44 5.73
N GLY A 49 -22.68 -0.35 4.82
CA GLY A 49 -22.54 0.81 3.95
C GLY A 49 -23.68 0.99 2.95
N LEU A 50 -24.31 -0.09 2.48
CA LEU A 50 -25.51 -0.03 1.64
C LEU A 50 -26.66 0.64 2.39
N LEU A 51 -26.90 0.23 3.64
CA LEU A 51 -27.92 0.83 4.49
C LEU A 51 -27.62 2.31 4.76
N THR A 52 -26.35 2.67 4.99
CA THR A 52 -25.93 4.07 5.16
C THR A 52 -26.14 4.90 3.90
N VAL A 53 -25.83 4.37 2.72
CA VAL A 53 -26.12 5.03 1.44
C VAL A 53 -27.61 5.31 1.26
N PHE A 54 -28.49 4.36 1.64
CA PHE A 54 -29.94 4.58 1.66
C PHE A 54 -30.36 5.62 2.71
N ALA A 55 -29.83 5.54 3.94
CA ALA A 55 -30.15 6.44 5.05
C ALA A 55 -29.76 7.91 4.77
N LEU A 56 -28.71 8.11 3.97
CA LEU A 56 -28.24 9.42 3.51
C LEU A 56 -28.88 9.86 2.19
N GLU A 57 -29.74 9.03 1.60
CA GLU A 57 -30.38 9.27 0.30
C GLU A 57 -29.40 9.67 -0.80
N ILE A 58 -28.24 9.01 -0.86
CA ILE A 58 -27.25 9.27 -1.91
C ILE A 58 -27.80 8.74 -3.24
N LYS A 59 -28.24 9.66 -4.09
CA LYS A 59 -28.83 9.38 -5.41
C LYS A 59 -27.84 9.76 -6.50
N ASN A 60 -27.92 9.10 -7.66
CA ASN A 60 -27.21 9.44 -8.90
C ASN A 60 -25.70 9.20 -8.94
N LEU A 61 -25.21 8.13 -8.31
CA LEU A 61 -23.83 7.65 -8.56
C LEU A 61 -23.81 6.59 -9.68
N PRO A 62 -22.71 6.45 -10.44
CA PRO A 62 -22.48 5.27 -11.26
C PRO A 62 -22.33 4.02 -10.36
N PHE A 63 -22.51 2.82 -10.92
CA PHE A 63 -22.44 1.55 -10.15
C PHE A 63 -21.16 1.43 -9.33
N TRP A 64 -20.00 1.63 -9.97
CA TRP A 64 -18.71 1.59 -9.29
C TRP A 64 -18.54 2.71 -8.25
N GLY A 65 -19.19 3.86 -8.47
CA GLY A 65 -19.23 4.95 -7.49
C GLY A 65 -20.06 4.58 -6.25
N TYR A 66 -21.18 3.87 -6.42
CA TYR A 66 -21.93 3.29 -5.32
C TYR A 66 -21.10 2.24 -4.58
N LEU A 67 -20.49 1.30 -5.31
CA LEU A 67 -19.76 0.18 -4.73
C LEU A 67 -18.61 0.64 -3.82
N VAL A 68 -17.77 1.58 -4.27
CA VAL A 68 -16.65 2.08 -3.45
C VAL A 68 -17.13 2.87 -2.22
N VAL A 69 -18.21 3.65 -2.35
CA VAL A 69 -18.78 4.40 -1.22
C VAL A 69 -19.40 3.45 -0.20
N ILE A 70 -20.11 2.42 -0.66
CA ILE A 70 -20.68 1.37 0.19
C ILE A 70 -19.57 0.66 0.97
N ILE A 71 -18.53 0.18 0.30
CA ILE A 71 -17.44 -0.54 0.95
C ILE A 71 -16.70 0.37 1.94
N GLY A 72 -16.45 1.64 1.56
CA GLY A 72 -15.84 2.62 2.45
C GLY A 72 -16.64 2.85 3.74
N PHE A 73 -17.96 3.00 3.65
CA PHE A 73 -18.81 3.10 4.83
C PHE A 73 -18.79 1.83 5.66
N SER A 74 -18.94 0.66 5.03
CA SER A 74 -18.90 -0.60 5.76
C SER A 74 -17.62 -0.78 6.57
N ILE A 75 -16.45 -0.55 5.96
CA ILE A 75 -15.16 -0.69 6.66
C ILE A 75 -15.08 0.29 7.85
N LEU A 76 -15.48 1.56 7.65
CA LEU A 76 -15.46 2.55 8.73
C LEU A 76 -16.43 2.20 9.86
N GLU A 77 -17.66 1.80 9.53
CA GLU A 77 -18.69 1.43 10.49
C GLU A 77 -18.33 0.18 11.27
N LEU A 78 -17.70 -0.81 10.63
CA LEU A 78 -17.15 -1.99 11.31
C LEU A 78 -16.07 -1.59 12.32
N MET A 79 -15.10 -0.75 11.94
CA MET A 79 -14.06 -0.29 12.87
C MET A 79 -14.64 0.48 14.05
N VAL A 80 -15.57 1.40 13.80
CA VAL A 80 -16.14 2.27 14.84
C VAL A 80 -17.11 1.50 15.75
N SER A 81 -17.98 0.66 15.20
CA SER A 81 -18.95 -0.12 16.00
C SER A 81 -18.25 -1.11 16.92
N VAL A 82 -17.23 -1.83 16.43
CA VAL A 82 -16.47 -2.75 17.26
C VAL A 82 -15.59 -2.02 18.26
N LEU A 83 -15.04 -0.84 17.93
CA LEU A 83 -14.35 -0.02 18.93
C LEU A 83 -15.30 0.38 20.08
N LEU A 84 -16.55 0.72 19.77
CA LEU A 84 -17.57 1.02 20.78
C LEU A 84 -17.87 -0.22 21.63
N GLY A 85 -18.09 -1.39 21.02
CA GLY A 85 -18.27 -2.66 21.74
C GLY A 85 -17.08 -2.99 22.63
N ASN A 86 -15.86 -2.91 22.08
CA ASN A 86 -14.60 -3.10 22.79
C ASN A 86 -14.45 -2.20 24.02
N THR A 87 -14.94 -0.97 23.93
CA THR A 87 -14.83 0.01 25.02
C THR A 87 -15.97 -0.12 26.03
N LEU A 88 -17.20 -0.36 25.59
CA LEU A 88 -18.40 -0.29 26.42
C LEU A 88 -18.74 -1.62 27.10
N LEU A 89 -18.57 -2.74 26.41
CA LEU A 89 -18.95 -4.06 26.92
C LEU A 89 -18.18 -4.48 28.19
N PRO A 90 -16.89 -4.14 28.38
CA PRO A 90 -16.20 -4.39 29.65
C PRO A 90 -16.87 -3.76 30.88
N PHE A 91 -17.53 -2.60 30.73
CA PHE A 91 -18.24 -1.94 31.84
C PHE A 91 -19.50 -2.70 32.29
N VAL A 92 -20.00 -3.64 31.48
CA VAL A 92 -21.14 -4.51 31.82
C VAL A 92 -20.71 -5.96 32.06
N GLY A 93 -19.42 -6.21 32.31
CA GLY A 93 -18.87 -7.50 32.72
C GLY A 93 -18.38 -8.39 31.57
N VAL A 94 -18.35 -7.91 30.32
CA VAL A 94 -17.84 -8.67 29.17
C VAL A 94 -16.33 -8.41 29.02
N ALA A 95 -15.51 -9.30 29.56
CA ALA A 95 -14.05 -9.16 29.55
C ALA A 95 -13.40 -9.31 28.16
N ARG A 96 -14.03 -10.06 27.25
CA ARG A 96 -13.50 -10.39 25.91
C ARG A 96 -14.47 -9.97 24.80
N PRO A 97 -14.66 -8.66 24.57
CA PRO A 97 -15.64 -8.13 23.62
C PRO A 97 -15.34 -8.47 22.16
N LEU A 98 -14.09 -8.80 21.81
CA LEU A 98 -13.73 -9.17 20.45
C LEU A 98 -13.98 -10.66 20.14
N ASP A 99 -14.48 -11.45 21.09
CA ASP A 99 -14.87 -12.83 20.83
C ASP A 99 -16.17 -12.90 20.00
N ARG A 100 -16.33 -13.98 19.23
CA ARG A 100 -17.40 -14.14 18.22
C ARG A 100 -18.82 -13.78 18.68
N PRO A 101 -19.33 -14.21 19.86
CA PRO A 101 -20.72 -13.92 20.24
C PRO A 101 -20.99 -12.42 20.37
N PHE A 102 -20.04 -11.66 20.93
CA PHE A 102 -20.16 -10.23 21.14
C PHE A 102 -19.96 -9.46 19.83
N LEU A 103 -19.05 -9.91 18.95
CA LEU A 103 -18.95 -9.35 17.61
C LEU A 103 -20.22 -9.56 16.78
N LEU A 104 -20.86 -10.74 16.85
CA LEU A 104 -22.15 -10.98 16.19
C LEU A 104 -23.22 -10.05 16.75
N PHE A 105 -23.21 -9.81 18.06
CA PHE A 105 -24.11 -8.84 18.70
C PHE A 105 -23.85 -7.41 18.21
N ASP A 106 -22.58 -6.98 18.13
CA ASP A 106 -22.21 -5.65 17.62
C ASP A 106 -22.68 -5.45 16.18
N ILE A 107 -22.49 -6.46 15.31
CA ILE A 107 -22.97 -6.43 13.92
C ILE A 107 -24.49 -6.40 13.85
N TYR A 108 -25.16 -7.21 14.66
CA TYR A 108 -26.62 -7.20 14.74
C TYR A 108 -27.15 -5.82 15.15
N LEU A 109 -26.53 -5.20 16.16
CA LEU A 109 -26.91 -3.89 16.65
C LEU A 109 -26.67 -2.80 15.59
N LEU A 110 -25.49 -2.79 14.96
CA LEU A 110 -25.16 -1.86 13.88
C LEU A 110 -26.18 -1.94 12.75
N VAL A 111 -26.42 -3.14 12.22
CA VAL A 111 -27.35 -3.36 11.10
C VAL A 111 -28.77 -2.99 11.51
N SER A 112 -29.21 -3.35 12.71
CA SER A 112 -30.55 -3.02 13.22
C SER A 112 -30.76 -1.51 13.37
N ILE A 113 -29.77 -0.78 13.89
CA ILE A 113 -29.81 0.68 13.98
C ILE A 113 -29.90 1.31 12.59
N LEU A 114 -29.05 0.88 11.65
CA LEU A 114 -29.05 1.39 10.29
C LEU A 114 -30.38 1.09 9.57
N MET A 115 -30.91 -0.11 9.72
CA MET A 115 -32.25 -0.47 9.23
C MET A 115 -33.31 0.44 9.86
N GLY A 116 -33.29 0.68 11.17
CA GLY A 116 -34.20 1.61 11.84
C GLY A 116 -34.14 3.02 11.25
N ILE A 117 -32.94 3.55 11.00
CA ILE A 117 -32.75 4.87 10.38
C ILE A 117 -33.34 4.89 8.97
N VAL A 118 -33.06 3.87 8.14
CA VAL A 118 -33.62 3.74 6.79
C VAL A 118 -35.14 3.69 6.84
N TRP A 119 -35.73 2.95 7.78
CA TRP A 119 -37.18 2.81 7.93
C TRP A 119 -37.87 4.15 8.19
N LEU A 120 -37.27 4.95 9.07
CA LEU A 120 -37.80 6.25 9.48
C LEU A 120 -37.63 7.32 8.40
N ARG A 121 -36.49 7.32 7.69
CA ARG A 121 -36.17 8.34 6.69
C ARG A 121 -36.76 8.06 5.33
N VAL A 122 -36.76 6.79 4.89
CA VAL A 122 -37.10 6.43 3.52
C VAL A 122 -38.49 5.80 3.49
N LYS A 123 -39.48 6.62 3.13
CA LYS A 123 -40.90 6.21 3.07
C LYS A 123 -41.21 5.40 1.82
N ASP A 124 -40.71 5.86 0.66
CA ASP A 124 -40.94 5.23 -0.64
C ASP A 124 -39.59 4.84 -1.27
N ILE A 125 -39.17 3.58 -1.03
CA ILE A 125 -38.14 2.96 -1.85
C ILE A 125 -38.87 2.25 -2.97
N GLU A 126 -38.86 2.81 -4.17
CA GLU A 126 -39.21 2.09 -5.38
C GLU A 126 -37.93 1.82 -6.17
N ILE A 127 -37.25 0.72 -5.84
CA ILE A 127 -36.17 0.26 -6.71
C ILE A 127 -36.85 -0.45 -7.86
N GLN A 128 -36.87 0.20 -9.02
CA GLN A 128 -37.24 -0.45 -10.26
C GLN A 128 -36.13 -1.42 -10.65
N CYS A 129 -36.28 -2.69 -10.30
CA CYS A 129 -35.51 -3.79 -10.85
C CYS A 129 -35.96 -4.03 -12.29
N LYS A 130 -35.50 -3.16 -13.18
CA LYS A 130 -35.19 -3.58 -14.54
C LYS A 130 -34.01 -4.56 -14.42
N PRO A 131 -33.91 -5.60 -15.26
CA PRO A 131 -32.70 -6.42 -15.30
C PRO A 131 -31.52 -5.46 -15.43
N TYR A 132 -30.71 -5.37 -14.39
CA TYR A 132 -29.58 -4.46 -14.39
C TYR A 132 -28.55 -5.07 -15.31
N VAL A 133 -28.56 -4.62 -16.56
CA VAL A 133 -27.59 -5.05 -17.54
C VAL A 133 -26.30 -4.34 -17.16
N LEU A 134 -25.37 -5.08 -16.54
CA LEU A 134 -24.08 -4.54 -16.15
C LEU A 134 -23.27 -4.09 -17.39
N PHE A 135 -23.48 -4.77 -18.53
CA PHE A 135 -22.82 -4.51 -19.81
C PHE A 135 -23.80 -4.56 -20.98
N ASP A 136 -23.87 -3.48 -21.75
CA ASP A 136 -24.85 -3.33 -22.85
C ASP A 136 -24.74 -4.43 -23.92
N THR A 137 -23.54 -5.00 -24.12
CA THR A 137 -23.29 -6.04 -25.12
C THR A 137 -22.48 -7.22 -24.57
N ALA A 138 -22.59 -8.40 -25.21
CA ALA A 138 -21.75 -9.56 -24.90
C ALA A 138 -20.25 -9.25 -25.08
N ARG A 139 -19.92 -8.39 -26.05
CA ARG A 139 -18.55 -7.91 -26.28
C ARG A 139 -18.03 -7.12 -25.08
N ASP A 140 -18.84 -6.24 -24.52
CA ASP A 140 -18.50 -5.45 -23.32
C ASP A 140 -18.29 -6.36 -22.11
N ALA A 141 -19.15 -7.39 -21.94
CA ALA A 141 -18.98 -8.39 -20.89
C ALA A 141 -17.66 -9.17 -21.04
N VAL A 142 -17.33 -9.61 -22.26
CA VAL A 142 -16.06 -10.31 -22.53
C VAL A 142 -14.86 -9.43 -22.18
N ILE A 143 -14.86 -8.16 -22.61
CA ILE A 143 -13.78 -7.22 -22.28
C ILE A 143 -13.70 -7.04 -20.76
N ALA A 144 -14.81 -6.74 -20.09
CA ALA A 144 -14.84 -6.49 -18.65
C ALA A 144 -14.34 -7.68 -17.81
N LEU A 145 -14.68 -8.91 -18.22
CA LEU A 145 -14.43 -10.13 -17.45
C LEU A 145 -13.16 -10.88 -17.86
N THR A 146 -12.55 -10.56 -19.01
CA THR A 146 -11.27 -11.17 -19.44
C THR A 146 -10.20 -11.14 -18.34
N PRO A 147 -10.01 -10.05 -17.57
CA PRO A 147 -8.99 -10.01 -16.52
C PRO A 147 -9.22 -10.94 -15.33
N ILE A 148 -10.38 -11.61 -15.20
CA ILE A 148 -10.56 -12.70 -14.23
C ILE A 148 -9.55 -13.83 -14.51
N LEU A 149 -9.20 -14.07 -15.78
CA LEU A 149 -8.13 -15.00 -16.13
C LEU A 149 -6.79 -14.58 -15.53
N PHE A 150 -6.50 -13.28 -15.46
CA PHE A 150 -5.26 -12.78 -14.82
C PHE A 150 -5.27 -13.02 -13.32
N VAL A 151 -6.43 -12.88 -12.66
CA VAL A 151 -6.57 -13.23 -11.23
C VAL A 151 -6.33 -14.73 -10.99
N ILE A 152 -6.84 -15.59 -11.87
CA ILE A 152 -6.58 -17.04 -11.78
C ILE A 152 -5.09 -17.31 -11.96
N LEU A 153 -4.45 -16.70 -12.98
CA LEU A 153 -3.02 -16.88 -13.24
C LEU A 153 -2.14 -16.32 -12.11
N SER A 154 -2.52 -15.22 -11.44
CA SER A 154 -1.74 -14.70 -10.31
C SER A 154 -1.76 -15.65 -9.12
N VAL A 155 -2.92 -16.24 -8.80
CA VAL A 155 -3.06 -17.24 -7.74
C VAL A 155 -2.25 -18.50 -8.07
N LEU A 156 -2.43 -19.04 -9.28
CA LEU A 156 -1.70 -20.23 -9.73
C LEU A 156 -0.19 -19.99 -9.80
N GLY A 157 0.25 -18.80 -10.24
CA GLY A 157 1.66 -18.43 -10.29
C GLY A 157 2.28 -18.30 -8.90
N ALA A 158 1.58 -17.69 -7.95
CA ALA A 158 2.03 -17.61 -6.57
C ALA A 158 2.14 -18.99 -5.91
N ILE A 159 1.14 -19.86 -6.09
CA ILE A 159 1.17 -21.24 -5.58
C ILE A 159 2.32 -22.03 -6.22
N HIS A 160 2.46 -21.97 -7.55
CA HIS A 160 3.53 -22.69 -8.24
C HIS A 160 4.92 -22.25 -7.75
N LEU A 161 5.13 -20.95 -7.50
CA LEU A 161 6.36 -20.47 -6.88
C LEU A 161 6.48 -20.92 -5.42
N ASN A 162 5.41 -20.89 -4.62
CA ASN A 162 5.44 -21.33 -3.22
C ASN A 162 5.80 -22.83 -3.08
N ASP A 163 5.49 -23.62 -4.10
CA ASP A 163 5.82 -25.05 -4.20
C ASP A 163 7.20 -25.33 -4.81
N GLY A 164 8.04 -24.29 -4.99
CA GLY A 164 9.39 -24.41 -5.54
C GLY A 164 9.47 -24.42 -7.07
N GLY A 165 8.35 -24.18 -7.76
CA GLY A 165 8.28 -24.03 -9.22
C GLY A 165 8.84 -22.70 -9.74
N SER A 166 8.65 -22.46 -11.05
CA SER A 166 9.17 -21.28 -11.74
C SER A 166 8.15 -20.13 -11.82
N GLY A 167 8.60 -18.90 -12.03
CA GLY A 167 7.71 -17.74 -12.20
C GLY A 167 6.96 -17.67 -13.54
N ILE A 168 6.98 -18.72 -14.37
CA ILE A 168 6.48 -18.68 -15.75
C ILE A 168 5.00 -18.32 -15.85
N ILE A 169 4.16 -18.81 -14.93
CA ILE A 169 2.72 -18.54 -14.94
C ILE A 169 2.45 -17.05 -14.69
N THR A 170 3.13 -16.45 -13.71
CA THR A 170 3.07 -15.00 -13.44
C THR A 170 3.62 -14.21 -14.62
N LEU A 171 4.69 -14.69 -15.28
CA LEU A 171 5.24 -14.05 -16.47
C LEU A 171 4.25 -14.04 -17.64
N ILE A 172 3.54 -15.15 -17.88
CA ILE A 172 2.47 -15.26 -18.88
C ILE A 172 1.34 -14.28 -18.57
N MET A 173 0.94 -14.18 -17.30
CA MET A 173 -0.06 -13.20 -16.85
C MET A 173 0.36 -11.77 -17.20
N LEU A 174 1.58 -11.37 -16.82
CA LEU A 174 2.10 -10.01 -17.06
C LEU A 174 2.19 -9.70 -18.56
N GLY A 175 2.71 -10.63 -19.37
CA GLY A 175 2.76 -10.48 -20.82
C GLY A 175 1.37 -10.36 -21.46
N SER A 176 0.42 -11.19 -21.02
CA SER A 176 -0.98 -11.13 -21.48
C SER A 176 -1.65 -9.82 -21.10
N MET A 177 -1.38 -9.31 -19.90
CA MET A 177 -1.88 -8.02 -19.43
C MET A 177 -1.31 -6.86 -20.26
N ALA A 178 -0.01 -6.90 -20.59
CA ALA A 178 0.63 -5.90 -21.43
C ALA A 178 0.03 -5.85 -22.86
N LEU A 179 -0.36 -7.01 -23.41
CA LEU A 179 -1.09 -7.09 -24.69
C LEU A 179 -2.55 -6.63 -24.57
N TYR A 180 -3.16 -6.83 -23.41
CA TYR A 180 -4.54 -6.45 -23.13
C TYR A 180 -4.71 -4.93 -22.95
N ILE A 181 -3.73 -4.24 -22.36
CA ILE A 181 -3.77 -2.79 -22.12
C ILE A 181 -4.10 -1.97 -23.39
N PRO A 182 -3.41 -2.16 -24.54
CA PRO A 182 -3.76 -1.48 -25.79
C PRO A 182 -5.20 -1.74 -26.27
N LEU A 183 -5.74 -2.95 -26.05
CA LEU A 183 -7.12 -3.28 -26.39
C LEU A 183 -8.08 -2.48 -25.51
N LEU A 184 -7.84 -2.47 -24.20
CA LEU A 184 -8.67 -1.72 -23.24
C LEU A 184 -8.66 -0.20 -23.52
N VAL A 185 -7.48 0.36 -23.80
CA VAL A 185 -7.30 1.77 -24.18
C VAL A 185 -7.97 2.12 -25.50
N ARG A 186 -8.06 1.16 -26.44
CA ARG A 186 -8.80 1.35 -27.69
C ARG A 186 -10.31 1.41 -27.46
N GLN A 187 -10.84 0.65 -26.49
CA GLN A 187 -12.27 0.60 -26.20
C GLN A 187 -12.74 1.65 -25.20
N SER A 188 -11.83 2.32 -24.50
CA SER A 188 -12.16 3.18 -23.36
C SER A 188 -13.15 4.31 -23.64
N ASP A 189 -13.19 4.82 -24.88
CA ASP A 189 -14.09 5.92 -25.25
C ASP A 189 -15.44 5.44 -25.79
N SER A 190 -15.61 4.15 -26.13
CA SER A 190 -16.82 3.60 -26.75
C SER A 190 -17.51 2.50 -25.95
N ALA A 191 -16.82 1.89 -24.99
CA ALA A 191 -17.37 0.82 -24.16
C ALA A 191 -18.40 1.35 -23.14
N ASP A 192 -19.26 0.47 -22.64
CA ASP A 192 -20.12 0.78 -21.51
C ASP A 192 -19.30 1.29 -20.30
N LYS A 193 -19.91 2.17 -19.52
CA LYS A 193 -19.30 2.86 -18.36
C LYS A 193 -18.77 1.91 -17.29
N ASN A 194 -19.24 0.68 -17.23
CA ASN A 194 -18.82 -0.32 -16.25
C ASN A 194 -17.67 -1.20 -16.76
N VAL A 195 -17.38 -1.24 -18.07
CA VAL A 195 -16.37 -2.13 -18.65
C VAL A 195 -14.98 -1.81 -18.12
N ILE A 196 -14.58 -0.55 -18.25
CA ILE A 196 -13.23 -0.09 -17.85
C ILE A 196 -12.98 -0.27 -16.36
N PRO A 197 -13.84 0.24 -15.43
CA PRO A 197 -13.60 0.05 -14.01
C PRO A 197 -13.65 -1.44 -13.58
N THR A 198 -14.45 -2.30 -14.23
CA THR A 198 -14.47 -3.74 -13.94
C THR A 198 -13.17 -4.42 -14.37
N ALA A 199 -12.74 -4.20 -15.62
CA ALA A 199 -11.49 -4.74 -16.11
C ALA A 199 -10.30 -4.27 -15.27
N LEU A 200 -10.29 -2.98 -14.92
CA LEU A 200 -9.27 -2.38 -14.07
C LEU A 200 -9.25 -2.99 -12.68
N PHE A 201 -10.40 -3.20 -12.04
CA PHE A 201 -10.48 -3.84 -10.73
C PHE A 201 -9.82 -5.23 -10.73
N PHE A 202 -10.18 -6.10 -11.69
CA PHE A 202 -9.61 -7.45 -11.76
C PHE A 202 -8.11 -7.45 -12.16
N MET A 203 -7.68 -6.56 -13.06
CA MET A 203 -6.25 -6.36 -13.33
C MET A 203 -5.49 -5.97 -12.05
N THR A 204 -6.08 -5.07 -11.26
CA THR A 204 -5.49 -4.57 -10.02
C THR A 204 -5.39 -5.68 -8.97
N VAL A 205 -6.45 -6.47 -8.79
CA VAL A 205 -6.44 -7.66 -7.92
C VAL A 205 -5.35 -8.64 -8.36
N SER A 206 -5.19 -8.89 -9.66
CA SER A 206 -4.17 -9.82 -10.14
C SER A 206 -2.74 -9.36 -9.85
N LEU A 207 -2.45 -8.06 -9.97
CA LEU A 207 -1.15 -7.47 -9.63
C LEU A 207 -0.87 -7.50 -8.12
N LEU A 208 -1.89 -7.32 -7.27
CA LEU A 208 -1.70 -7.44 -5.83
C LEU A 208 -1.49 -8.90 -5.41
N PHE A 209 -2.24 -9.84 -6.01
CA PHE A 209 -2.17 -11.27 -5.68
C PHE A 209 -0.85 -11.94 -6.06
N MET A 210 -0.18 -11.51 -7.14
CA MET A 210 1.12 -12.11 -7.50
C MET A 210 2.20 -11.93 -6.43
N THR A 211 2.08 -10.88 -5.60
CA THR A 211 3.01 -10.60 -4.48
C THR A 211 2.41 -11.00 -3.15
N SER A 212 1.18 -10.55 -2.84
CA SER A 212 0.53 -10.81 -1.55
C SER A 212 0.31 -12.30 -1.28
N LEU A 213 0.20 -13.16 -2.28
CA LEU A 213 0.05 -14.61 -2.08
C LEU A 213 1.38 -15.38 -2.03
N ARG A 214 2.53 -14.69 -2.11
CA ARG A 214 3.84 -15.32 -1.92
C ARG A 214 4.00 -15.80 -0.47
N GLY A 215 4.72 -16.91 -0.31
CA GLY A 215 4.87 -17.61 0.97
C GLY A 215 3.57 -18.25 1.47
N TRP A 216 3.68 -19.15 2.45
CA TRP A 216 2.50 -19.72 3.13
C TRP A 216 2.07 -18.89 4.36
N TYR A 217 2.96 -18.03 4.86
CA TYR A 217 2.74 -17.10 5.97
C TYR A 217 2.62 -15.67 5.44
N VAL A 218 2.55 -14.67 6.33
CA VAL A 218 2.69 -13.27 5.93
C VAL A 218 4.08 -13.04 5.31
N THR A 219 4.16 -12.16 4.32
CA THR A 219 5.39 -11.89 3.56
C THR A 219 5.54 -10.39 3.41
N GLY A 220 6.70 -9.85 3.75
CA GLY A 220 6.97 -8.41 3.74
C GLY A 220 7.68 -7.93 5.01
N HIS A 221 7.92 -6.63 5.10
CA HIS A 221 8.59 -5.98 6.22
C HIS A 221 7.57 -5.56 7.30
N ASP A 222 6.82 -4.48 7.09
CA ASP A 222 5.92 -3.93 8.11
C ASP A 222 4.78 -4.88 8.50
N ILE A 223 4.26 -5.66 7.55
CA ILE A 223 3.15 -6.62 7.77
C ILE A 223 3.44 -7.61 8.90
N GLN A 224 4.71 -7.89 9.19
CA GLN A 224 5.12 -8.73 10.31
C GLN A 224 4.71 -8.09 11.66
N ARG A 225 4.99 -6.80 11.84
CA ARG A 225 4.57 -6.02 13.00
C ARG A 225 3.07 -5.75 13.01
N GLU A 226 2.46 -5.57 11.85
CA GLU A 226 1.00 -5.45 11.73
C GLU A 226 0.30 -6.73 12.21
N THR A 227 0.88 -7.89 11.88
CA THR A 227 0.40 -9.20 12.36
C THR A 227 0.57 -9.33 13.86
N GLN A 228 1.68 -8.85 14.43
CA GLN A 228 1.88 -8.87 15.88
C GLN A 228 0.80 -8.08 16.63
N VAL A 229 0.52 -6.82 16.23
CA VAL A 229 -0.52 -6.02 16.92
C VAL A 229 -1.93 -6.56 16.73
N PHE A 230 -2.19 -7.19 15.57
CA PHE A 230 -3.41 -7.96 15.34
C PHE A 230 -3.52 -9.13 16.34
N GLN A 231 -2.47 -9.94 16.49
CA GLN A 231 -2.47 -11.07 17.41
C GLN A 231 -2.65 -10.62 18.86
N LEU A 232 -2.06 -9.49 19.28
CA LEU A 232 -2.28 -8.93 20.61
C LEU A 232 -3.77 -8.65 20.90
N ALA A 233 -4.51 -8.08 19.94
CA ALA A 233 -5.95 -7.82 20.08
C ALA A 233 -6.77 -9.11 20.05
N LYS A 234 -6.44 -10.03 19.13
CA LYS A 234 -7.18 -11.28 18.93
C LYS A 234 -7.03 -12.26 20.11
N THR A 235 -5.80 -12.49 20.56
CA THR A 235 -5.51 -13.46 21.64
C THR A 235 -6.10 -13.00 22.97
N SER A 236 -5.96 -11.72 23.31
CA SER A 236 -6.56 -11.11 24.51
C SER A 236 -8.08 -11.00 24.43
N GLY A 237 -8.66 -10.97 23.23
CA GLY A 237 -10.08 -10.72 23.01
C GLY A 237 -10.49 -9.26 23.32
N LEU A 238 -9.51 -8.36 23.47
CA LEU A 238 -9.68 -6.96 23.84
C LEU A 238 -8.57 -6.11 23.22
N TRP A 239 -8.94 -5.12 22.41
CA TRP A 239 -7.99 -4.10 21.98
C TRP A 239 -7.70 -3.14 23.13
N SER A 240 -6.42 -2.97 23.45
CA SER A 240 -5.95 -2.06 24.50
C SER A 240 -4.58 -1.47 24.18
N MET A 241 -4.47 -0.15 24.31
CA MET A 241 -3.19 0.58 24.22
C MET A 241 -2.28 0.33 25.43
N ALA A 242 -2.81 -0.23 26.52
CA ALA A 242 -1.99 -0.61 27.67
C ALA A 242 -1.16 -1.87 27.40
N ALA A 243 -1.64 -2.77 26.53
CA ALA A 243 -0.92 -3.99 26.16
C ALA A 243 0.36 -3.67 25.36
N TYR A 244 0.27 -2.72 24.44
CA TYR A 244 1.42 -2.24 23.69
C TYR A 244 1.21 -0.81 23.19
N ARG A 245 1.88 0.16 23.82
CA ARG A 245 1.74 1.58 23.45
C ARG A 245 2.59 1.92 22.23
N ASP A 246 2.02 1.69 21.07
CA ASP A 246 2.69 1.90 19.78
C ASP A 246 1.73 2.42 18.70
N ALA A 247 2.25 3.16 17.73
CA ALA A 247 1.46 3.72 16.63
C ALA A 247 0.80 2.64 15.74
N TYR A 248 1.38 1.44 15.64
CA TYR A 248 0.77 0.31 14.95
C TYR A 248 -0.46 -0.20 15.71
N ASN A 249 -0.37 -0.33 17.04
CA ASN A 249 -1.51 -0.76 17.86
C ASN A 249 -2.67 0.25 17.82
N ALA A 250 -2.36 1.53 17.61
CA ALA A 250 -3.36 2.58 17.41
C ALA A 250 -4.12 2.51 16.06
N CYS A 251 -3.68 1.69 15.10
CA CYS A 251 -4.31 1.56 13.79
C CYS A 251 -5.40 0.48 13.82
N LEU A 252 -6.67 0.88 13.89
CA LEU A 252 -7.82 -0.03 13.96
C LEU A 252 -7.98 -0.89 12.70
N SER A 253 -7.45 -0.41 11.58
CA SER A 253 -7.39 -1.15 10.32
C SER A 253 -6.58 -2.44 10.42
N ILE A 254 -5.61 -2.54 11.34
CA ILE A 254 -4.75 -3.73 11.54
C ILE A 254 -4.90 -4.35 12.93
N THR A 255 -5.78 -3.84 13.79
CA THR A 255 -6.07 -4.45 15.09
C THR A 255 -7.51 -4.97 15.13
N ILE A 256 -8.48 -4.06 15.19
CA ILE A 256 -9.91 -4.38 15.29
C ILE A 256 -10.45 -5.04 14.02
N LEU A 257 -10.20 -4.44 12.85
CA LEU A 257 -10.75 -4.91 11.58
C LEU A 257 -10.35 -6.36 11.24
N PRO A 258 -9.07 -6.77 11.30
CA PRO A 258 -8.70 -8.16 11.05
C PRO A 258 -9.18 -9.11 12.15
N THR A 259 -9.23 -8.67 13.42
CA THR A 259 -9.81 -9.46 14.51
C THR A 259 -11.29 -9.76 14.26
N LEU A 260 -12.05 -8.78 13.78
CA LEU A 260 -13.43 -8.99 13.37
C LEU A 260 -13.55 -10.04 12.26
N PHE A 261 -12.78 -9.90 11.18
CA PHE A 261 -12.86 -10.84 10.06
C PHE A 261 -12.47 -12.26 10.49
N THR A 262 -11.38 -12.42 11.24
CA THR A 262 -10.90 -13.76 11.66
C THR A 262 -11.79 -14.43 12.71
N ASN A 263 -12.47 -13.66 13.58
CA ASN A 263 -13.35 -14.25 14.59
C ASN A 263 -14.75 -14.57 14.05
N LEU A 264 -15.26 -13.79 13.08
CA LEU A 264 -16.58 -14.00 12.47
C LEU A 264 -16.55 -14.95 11.26
N LEU A 265 -15.47 -14.92 10.48
CA LEU A 265 -15.23 -15.81 9.36
C LEU A 265 -14.32 -16.97 9.79
N ARG A 266 -14.15 -17.97 8.94
CA ARG A 266 -13.30 -19.14 9.17
C ARG A 266 -12.12 -19.14 8.22
N VAL A 267 -11.48 -17.99 8.10
CA VAL A 267 -10.29 -17.78 7.29
C VAL A 267 -9.06 -17.87 8.18
N LEU A 268 -7.95 -18.43 7.68
CA LEU A 268 -6.68 -18.34 8.40
C LEU A 268 -6.20 -16.89 8.44
N ASP A 269 -5.61 -16.52 9.57
CA ASP A 269 -5.27 -15.14 9.92
C ASP A 269 -4.54 -14.37 8.82
N GLN A 270 -3.50 -14.97 8.23
CA GLN A 270 -2.73 -14.29 7.19
C GLN A 270 -3.55 -13.93 5.96
N TYR A 271 -4.62 -14.66 5.63
CA TYR A 271 -5.39 -14.40 4.41
C TYR A 271 -6.36 -13.23 4.53
N VAL A 272 -6.60 -12.70 5.73
CA VAL A 272 -7.25 -11.39 5.84
C VAL A 272 -6.37 -10.31 5.20
N PHE A 273 -5.06 -10.33 5.47
CA PHE A 273 -4.12 -9.40 4.87
C PHE A 273 -3.78 -9.76 3.41
N LYS A 274 -3.60 -11.05 3.10
CA LYS A 274 -3.18 -11.52 1.77
C LYS A 274 -4.31 -11.54 0.73
N ILE A 275 -5.58 -11.52 1.13
CA ILE A 275 -6.73 -11.56 0.20
C ILE A 275 -7.70 -10.40 0.45
N PHE A 276 -8.30 -10.30 1.64
CA PHE A 276 -9.40 -9.37 1.87
C PHE A 276 -8.96 -7.91 1.74
N PHE A 277 -7.81 -7.55 2.34
CA PHE A 277 -7.31 -6.18 2.29
C PHE A 277 -6.85 -5.81 0.88
N GLN A 278 -6.26 -6.76 0.16
CA GLN A 278 -5.87 -6.60 -1.24
C GLN A 278 -7.09 -6.33 -2.15
N ILE A 279 -8.22 -7.01 -1.90
CA ILE A 279 -9.48 -6.74 -2.62
C ILE A 279 -9.99 -5.33 -2.33
N PHE A 280 -9.93 -4.86 -1.08
CA PHE A 280 -10.30 -3.49 -0.74
C PHE A 280 -9.37 -2.47 -1.38
N PHE A 281 -8.06 -2.73 -1.35
CA PHE A 281 -7.05 -1.86 -1.92
C PHE A 281 -7.16 -1.74 -3.45
N ALA A 282 -7.59 -2.81 -4.13
CA ALA A 282 -7.80 -2.81 -5.57
C ALA A 282 -8.83 -1.74 -6.03
N LEU A 283 -9.75 -1.33 -5.15
CA LEU A 283 -10.70 -0.25 -5.42
C LEU A 283 -10.02 1.12 -5.56
N CYS A 284 -8.81 1.31 -5.04
CA CYS A 284 -8.04 2.55 -5.23
C CYS A 284 -7.82 2.85 -6.71
N ALA A 285 -7.47 1.85 -7.53
CA ALA A 285 -7.30 2.04 -8.96
C ALA A 285 -8.60 2.48 -9.65
N VAL A 286 -9.73 1.91 -9.24
CA VAL A 286 -11.06 2.32 -9.70
C VAL A 286 -11.35 3.75 -9.28
N LEU A 287 -11.04 4.14 -8.04
CA LEU A 287 -11.18 5.52 -7.57
C LEU A 287 -10.34 6.47 -8.42
N VAL A 288 -9.06 6.16 -8.72
CA VAL A 288 -8.22 6.99 -9.60
C VAL A 288 -8.85 7.17 -10.99
N TYR A 289 -9.43 6.12 -11.56
CA TYR A 289 -10.16 6.20 -12.83
C TYR A 289 -11.40 7.11 -12.73
N LEU A 290 -12.26 6.91 -11.73
CA LEU A 290 -13.48 7.70 -11.51
C LEU A 290 -13.18 9.18 -11.22
N ILE A 291 -12.12 9.44 -10.47
CA ILE A 291 -11.52 10.74 -10.20
C ILE A 291 -11.07 11.36 -11.54
N GLY A 292 -10.25 10.66 -12.33
CA GLY A 292 -9.76 11.11 -13.64
C GLY A 292 -10.87 11.45 -14.64
N LEU A 293 -11.98 10.70 -14.65
CA LEU A 293 -13.14 10.96 -15.53
C LEU A 293 -13.75 12.36 -15.32
N ARG A 294 -13.50 12.99 -14.17
CA ARG A 294 -13.99 14.35 -13.88
C ARG A 294 -13.26 15.44 -14.67
N TRP A 295 -12.03 15.17 -15.13
CA TRP A 295 -11.18 16.22 -15.69
C TRP A 295 -10.66 15.91 -17.09
N THR A 296 -10.62 14.64 -17.47
CA THR A 296 -10.11 14.22 -18.78
C THR A 296 -11.02 13.22 -19.49
N SER A 297 -10.59 12.70 -20.65
CA SER A 297 -11.32 11.64 -21.37
C SER A 297 -11.22 10.30 -20.65
N ALA A 298 -12.13 9.37 -20.95
CA ALA A 298 -12.08 8.02 -20.40
C ALA A 298 -10.74 7.33 -20.72
N ARG A 299 -10.23 7.54 -21.93
CA ARG A 299 -8.88 7.11 -22.31
C ARG A 299 -7.77 7.62 -21.39
N ASN A 300 -7.71 8.92 -21.14
CA ASN A 300 -6.64 9.49 -20.31
C ASN A 300 -6.81 9.15 -18.83
N ALA A 301 -8.05 9.05 -18.35
CA ALA A 301 -8.35 8.58 -17.00
C ALA A 301 -7.88 7.13 -16.80
N LEU A 302 -8.11 6.26 -17.80
CA LEU A 302 -7.60 4.89 -17.80
C LEU A 302 -6.08 4.87 -17.81
N LEU A 303 -5.42 5.62 -18.69
CA LEU A 303 -3.95 5.69 -18.70
C LEU A 303 -3.39 6.18 -17.35
N GLY A 304 -4.05 7.13 -16.69
CA GLY A 304 -3.66 7.62 -15.37
C GLY A 304 -3.79 6.56 -14.29
N ALA A 305 -4.88 5.78 -14.30
CA ALA A 305 -5.06 4.65 -13.40
C ALA A 305 -4.09 3.49 -13.71
N LEU A 306 -3.73 3.29 -14.97
CA LEU A 306 -2.71 2.31 -15.37
C LEU A 306 -1.31 2.72 -14.87
N TYR A 307 -0.95 4.01 -14.87
CA TYR A 307 0.27 4.48 -14.22
C TYR A 307 0.23 4.24 -12.71
N PHE A 308 -0.93 4.43 -12.07
CA PHE A 308 -1.12 4.16 -10.64
C PHE A 308 -0.86 2.70 -10.27
N ILE A 309 -1.32 1.73 -11.07
CA ILE A 309 -1.10 0.30 -10.80
C ILE A 309 0.21 -0.25 -11.36
N ALA A 310 0.81 0.43 -12.34
CA ALA A 310 2.11 0.06 -12.91
C ALA A 310 3.29 0.53 -12.07
N PHE A 311 3.09 1.44 -11.11
CA PHE A 311 4.15 1.91 -10.24
C PHE A 311 4.54 0.81 -9.23
N PRO A 312 5.84 0.46 -9.08
CA PRO A 312 6.27 -0.69 -8.28
C PRO A 312 5.69 -0.76 -6.87
N THR A 313 5.65 0.35 -6.13
CA THR A 313 5.10 0.40 -4.78
C THR A 313 3.66 -0.11 -4.71
N PHE A 314 2.87 0.04 -5.78
CA PHE A 314 1.49 -0.44 -5.79
C PHE A 314 1.37 -1.96 -5.59
N PHE A 315 2.22 -2.76 -6.24
CA PHE A 315 2.10 -4.23 -6.23
C PHE A 315 3.25 -4.94 -5.51
N SER A 316 4.35 -4.26 -5.24
CA SER A 316 5.46 -4.79 -4.46
C SER A 316 5.33 -4.41 -2.98
N ASP A 317 5.28 -3.10 -2.68
CA ASP A 317 5.36 -2.63 -1.29
C ASP A 317 4.01 -2.64 -0.58
N MET A 318 2.92 -2.20 -1.21
CA MET A 318 1.60 -2.08 -0.57
C MET A 318 1.12 -3.41 0.06
N PRO A 319 1.29 -4.58 -0.59
CA PRO A 319 1.04 -5.87 0.04
C PRO A 319 1.79 -6.14 1.35
N PHE A 320 2.87 -5.41 1.63
CA PHE A 320 3.67 -5.51 2.84
C PHE A 320 3.30 -4.47 3.92
N ILE A 321 2.38 -3.53 3.65
CA ILE A 321 2.00 -2.40 4.52
C ILE A 321 0.47 -2.19 4.55
N VAL A 322 -0.29 -3.22 4.95
CA VAL A 322 -1.74 -3.26 4.70
C VAL A 322 -2.54 -2.21 5.49
N ARG A 323 -1.99 -1.65 6.57
CA ARG A 323 -2.61 -0.49 7.26
C ARG A 323 -2.76 0.72 6.33
N GLN A 324 -1.76 0.92 5.45
CA GLN A 324 -1.70 2.04 4.53
C GLN A 324 -2.63 1.84 3.34
N GLU A 325 -2.88 0.59 2.93
CA GLU A 325 -3.87 0.24 1.90
C GLU A 325 -5.27 0.73 2.27
N ILE A 326 -5.72 0.44 3.50
CA ILE A 326 -7.03 0.89 4.01
C ILE A 326 -7.08 2.43 4.12
N ALA A 327 -5.99 3.06 4.55
CA ALA A 327 -5.90 4.51 4.59
C ALA A 327 -5.97 5.15 3.18
N PHE A 328 -5.37 4.51 2.17
CA PHE A 328 -5.43 4.97 0.78
C PHE A 328 -6.83 4.83 0.18
N LEU A 329 -7.58 3.79 0.55
CA LEU A 329 -8.99 3.67 0.17
C LEU A 329 -9.80 4.87 0.69
N PHE A 330 -9.66 5.22 1.96
CA PHE A 330 -10.32 6.38 2.55
C PHE A 330 -9.87 7.71 1.93
N PHE A 331 -8.57 7.87 1.68
CA PHE A 331 -8.04 9.05 0.99
C PHE A 331 -8.59 9.19 -0.44
N GLY A 332 -8.66 8.10 -1.19
CA GLY A 332 -9.29 8.05 -2.50
C GLY A 332 -10.77 8.43 -2.44
N LEU A 333 -11.51 7.96 -1.42
CA LEU A 333 -12.90 8.34 -1.19
C LEU A 333 -13.06 9.82 -0.83
N MET A 334 -12.16 10.39 -0.03
CA MET A 334 -12.15 11.85 0.26
C MET A 334 -12.10 12.65 -1.04
N LEU A 335 -11.17 12.30 -1.94
CA LEU A 335 -11.04 12.94 -3.25
C LEU A 335 -12.25 12.66 -4.14
N TYR A 336 -12.69 11.42 -4.28
CA TYR A 336 -13.83 11.08 -5.13
C TYR A 336 -15.10 11.83 -4.70
N ILE A 337 -15.45 11.78 -3.41
CA ILE A 337 -16.70 12.34 -2.87
C ILE A 337 -16.72 13.87 -2.94
N ILE A 338 -15.64 14.57 -2.57
CA ILE A 338 -15.66 16.04 -2.54
C ILE A 338 -15.85 16.65 -3.94
N PHE A 339 -15.41 15.93 -4.98
CA PHE A 339 -15.54 16.30 -6.38
C PHE A 339 -16.77 15.70 -7.09
N GLU A 340 -17.59 14.89 -6.42
CA GLU A 340 -18.72 14.16 -7.04
C GLU A 340 -19.98 15.03 -7.24
N PRO A 341 -20.32 15.48 -8.46
CA PRO A 341 -21.47 16.34 -8.73
C PRO A 341 -22.83 15.77 -8.27
N GLY A 342 -22.99 14.45 -8.23
CA GLY A 342 -24.24 13.79 -7.86
C GLY A 342 -24.66 13.99 -6.39
N ILE A 343 -23.72 14.36 -5.51
CA ILE A 343 -23.96 14.52 -4.07
C ILE A 343 -24.15 16.01 -3.74
N SER A 344 -25.00 16.38 -2.78
CA SER A 344 -25.10 17.80 -2.36
C SER A 344 -23.80 18.29 -1.72
N LEU A 345 -23.40 19.55 -1.92
CA LEU A 345 -22.13 20.07 -1.39
C LEU A 345 -22.01 19.95 0.14
N ARG A 346 -23.12 20.11 0.87
CA ARG A 346 -23.16 19.94 2.33
C ARG A 346 -22.81 18.50 2.70
N LEU A 347 -23.45 17.53 2.05
CA LEU A 347 -23.18 16.12 2.27
C LEU A 347 -21.75 15.76 1.86
N ARG A 348 -21.26 16.23 0.71
CA ARG A 348 -19.85 16.02 0.29
C ARG A 348 -18.84 16.45 1.35
N ARG A 349 -19.05 17.62 1.97
CA ARG A 349 -18.17 18.13 3.02
C ARG A 349 -18.22 17.28 4.29
N ALA A 350 -19.42 16.86 4.70
CA ALA A 350 -19.58 15.97 5.84
C ALA A 350 -18.90 14.62 5.58
N LEU A 351 -19.14 14.03 4.41
CA LEU A 351 -18.53 12.76 4.00
C LEU A 351 -17.01 12.85 3.85
N PHE A 352 -16.48 13.96 3.33
CA PHE A 352 -15.03 14.19 3.30
C PHE A 352 -14.41 14.13 4.70
N VAL A 353 -15.07 14.73 5.69
CA VAL A 353 -14.60 14.67 7.09
C VAL A 353 -14.72 13.25 7.65
N ILE A 354 -15.84 12.56 7.41
CA ILE A 354 -16.05 11.17 7.85
C ILE A 354 -14.99 10.24 7.26
N MET A 355 -14.69 10.35 5.97
CA MET A 355 -13.62 9.56 5.34
C MET A 355 -12.24 9.96 5.87
N GLY A 356 -12.03 11.24 6.21
CA GLY A 356 -10.81 11.69 6.90
C GLY A 356 -10.62 11.06 8.28
N ILE A 357 -11.70 10.82 9.04
CA ILE A 357 -11.65 10.02 10.28
C ILE A 357 -11.23 8.58 9.97
N GLY A 358 -11.72 8.00 8.87
CA GLY A 358 -11.26 6.69 8.39
C GLY A 358 -9.75 6.64 8.17
N VAL A 359 -9.14 7.68 7.60
CA VAL A 359 -7.67 7.78 7.46
C VAL A 359 -6.98 7.85 8.83
N ILE A 360 -7.49 8.67 9.77
CA ILE A 360 -6.96 8.82 11.14
C ILE A 360 -6.91 7.48 11.87
N LEU A 361 -7.99 6.70 11.78
CA LEU A 361 -8.09 5.40 12.44
C LEU A 361 -7.29 4.29 11.74
N SER A 362 -6.86 4.51 10.49
CA SER A 362 -6.18 3.49 9.68
C SER A 362 -4.67 3.68 9.59
N HIS A 363 -4.17 4.91 9.47
CA HIS A 363 -2.73 5.16 9.35
C HIS A 363 -2.33 6.60 9.75
N TYR A 364 -1.45 6.70 10.74
CA TYR A 364 -0.97 7.98 11.28
C TYR A 364 -0.16 8.80 10.25
N SER A 365 0.77 8.18 9.53
CA SER A 365 1.62 8.91 8.61
C SER A 365 0.85 9.46 7.41
N THR A 366 -0.04 8.68 6.82
CA THR A 366 -0.93 9.15 5.74
C THR A 366 -1.83 10.29 6.23
N THR A 367 -2.31 10.21 7.48
CA THR A 367 -3.06 11.31 8.12
C THR A 367 -2.27 12.61 8.11
N TYR A 368 -1.03 12.60 8.55
CA TYR A 368 -0.20 13.81 8.58
C TYR A 368 0.05 14.36 7.17
N THR A 369 0.32 13.48 6.19
CA THR A 369 0.50 13.89 4.79
C THR A 369 -0.76 14.55 4.22
N ILE A 370 -1.95 13.98 4.44
CA ILE A 370 -3.18 14.57 3.90
C ILE A 370 -3.52 15.89 4.59
N LEU A 371 -3.28 16.01 5.90
CA LEU A 371 -3.48 17.24 6.64
C LEU A 371 -2.52 18.33 6.17
N PHE A 372 -1.27 17.98 5.87
CA PHE A 372 -0.29 18.87 5.27
C PHE A 372 -0.74 19.36 3.89
N VAL A 373 -1.06 18.44 2.97
CA VAL A 373 -1.47 18.80 1.60
C VAL A 373 -2.76 19.62 1.59
N PHE A 374 -3.82 19.17 2.27
CA PHE A 374 -5.09 19.90 2.29
C PHE A 374 -5.02 21.19 3.11
N GLY A 375 -4.20 21.24 4.17
CA GLY A 375 -3.91 22.46 4.93
C GLY A 375 -3.28 23.52 4.03
N LEU A 376 -2.27 23.15 3.26
CA LEU A 376 -1.65 24.06 2.28
C LEU A 376 -2.64 24.51 1.20
N VAL A 377 -3.49 23.60 0.69
CA VAL A 377 -4.55 23.97 -0.26
C VAL A 377 -5.44 25.07 0.30
N VAL A 378 -5.92 24.92 1.54
CA VAL A 378 -6.83 25.91 2.16
C VAL A 378 -6.12 27.23 2.44
N VAL A 379 -4.90 27.20 3.02
CA VAL A 379 -4.15 28.40 3.42
C VAL A 379 -3.67 29.21 2.21
N SER A 380 -3.20 28.53 1.16
CA SER A 380 -2.67 29.19 -0.03
C SER A 380 -3.76 29.71 -0.97
N LYS A 381 -4.98 29.16 -0.91
CA LYS A 381 -6.08 29.54 -1.80
C LYS A 381 -6.34 31.05 -1.91
N PRO A 382 -6.45 31.84 -0.82
CA PRO A 382 -6.64 33.29 -0.94
C PRO A 382 -5.45 33.97 -1.64
N LEU A 383 -4.22 33.57 -1.32
CA LEU A 383 -3.02 34.07 -1.97
C LEU A 383 -3.02 33.75 -3.47
N PHE A 384 -3.30 32.51 -3.84
CA PHE A 384 -3.41 32.10 -5.24
C PHE A 384 -4.53 32.86 -5.94
N ALA A 385 -5.70 33.05 -5.34
CA ALA A 385 -6.78 33.85 -5.93
C ALA A 385 -6.33 35.29 -6.23
N THR A 386 -5.60 35.93 -5.30
CA THR A 386 -5.05 37.29 -5.47
C THR A 386 -4.02 37.33 -6.60
N ILE A 387 -2.99 36.47 -6.54
CA ILE A 387 -1.94 36.37 -7.58
C ILE A 387 -2.56 36.14 -8.96
N PHE A 388 -3.55 35.25 -9.02
CA PHE A 388 -4.20 34.88 -10.27
C PHE A 388 -5.06 35.99 -10.85
N SER A 389 -5.81 36.71 -10.01
CA SER A 389 -6.57 37.89 -10.43
C SER A 389 -5.67 39.00 -10.98
N PHE A 390 -4.44 39.12 -10.45
CA PHE A 390 -3.43 40.04 -10.95
C PHE A 390 -2.83 39.57 -12.28
N LEU A 391 -2.46 38.29 -12.41
CA LEU A 391 -1.87 37.73 -13.63
C LEU A 391 -2.86 37.70 -14.80
N GLN A 392 -4.16 37.48 -14.55
CA GLN A 392 -5.21 37.52 -15.59
C GLN A 392 -5.34 38.88 -16.28
N ARG A 393 -4.87 39.97 -15.67
CA ARG A 393 -4.87 41.32 -16.27
C ARG A 393 -3.78 41.52 -17.32
N LYS A 394 -2.80 40.61 -17.43
CA LYS A 394 -1.70 40.71 -18.39
C LYS A 394 -2.01 39.95 -19.70
N SER A 395 -1.79 40.60 -20.85
CA SER A 395 -2.17 40.09 -22.18
C SER A 395 -1.56 38.73 -22.53
N TYR A 396 -0.34 38.45 -22.06
CA TYR A 396 0.36 37.17 -22.27
C TYR A 396 -0.36 35.97 -21.63
N PHE A 397 -1.14 36.17 -20.56
CA PHE A 397 -1.85 35.08 -19.86
C PHE A 397 -3.27 34.84 -20.39
N LEU A 398 -3.79 35.69 -21.28
CA LEU A 398 -5.14 35.56 -21.86
C LEU A 398 -5.34 34.25 -22.66
N LYS A 399 -4.25 33.66 -23.18
CA LYS A 399 -4.27 32.40 -23.96
C LYS A 399 -3.96 31.15 -23.13
N THR A 400 -3.69 31.31 -21.84
CA THR A 400 -3.29 30.22 -20.94
C THR A 400 -4.52 29.53 -20.33
N GLY A 401 -4.38 28.28 -19.86
CA GLY A 401 -5.45 27.56 -19.15
C GLY A 401 -5.96 28.28 -17.89
N LEU A 402 -5.18 29.27 -17.42
CA LEU A 402 -5.50 30.13 -16.29
C LEU A 402 -6.70 31.06 -16.55
N PHE A 403 -6.92 31.46 -17.80
CA PHE A 403 -8.00 32.41 -18.12
C PHE A 403 -9.39 31.76 -18.14
N VAL A 404 -9.45 30.46 -18.44
CA VAL A 404 -10.72 29.68 -18.53
C VAL A 404 -11.24 29.31 -17.13
N SER A 405 -10.36 29.29 -16.13
CA SER A 405 -10.71 29.15 -14.72
C SER A 405 -11.01 30.53 -14.11
N GLY A 406 -12.04 31.22 -14.62
CA GLY A 406 -12.38 32.59 -14.21
C GLY A 406 -12.64 32.75 -12.69
N GLU A 407 -12.77 34.00 -12.22
CA GLU A 407 -13.00 34.38 -10.80
C GLU A 407 -14.01 33.52 -10.01
N ARG A 408 -14.99 32.89 -10.68
CA ARG A 408 -15.95 31.96 -10.05
C ARG A 408 -15.32 30.66 -9.54
N ALA A 409 -14.20 30.21 -10.09
CA ALA A 409 -13.50 28.98 -9.68
C ALA A 409 -12.99 29.04 -8.23
N PHE A 410 -12.65 30.23 -7.74
CA PHE A 410 -12.15 30.42 -6.36
C PHE A 410 -13.25 30.83 -5.36
N LYS A 411 -14.45 31.21 -5.82
CA LYS A 411 -15.53 31.78 -4.95
C LYS A 411 -16.29 30.77 -4.08
N LYS A 412 -16.37 29.48 -4.43
CA LYS A 412 -17.02 28.45 -3.59
C LYS A 412 -16.06 27.33 -3.24
N SER A 413 -15.49 27.41 -2.03
CA SER A 413 -14.56 26.39 -1.53
C SER A 413 -15.25 25.06 -1.29
N ARG A 414 -14.76 23.95 -1.83
CA ARG A 414 -15.30 22.62 -1.46
C ARG A 414 -14.61 22.15 -0.20
N ILE A 415 -13.28 22.18 -0.19
CA ILE A 415 -12.45 21.97 0.99
C ILE A 415 -12.39 23.28 1.78
N THR A 416 -12.68 23.24 3.08
CA THR A 416 -12.77 24.43 3.93
C THR A 416 -11.82 24.36 5.11
N PHE A 417 -11.43 25.51 5.65
CA PHE A 417 -10.59 25.61 6.85
C PHE A 417 -11.18 24.84 8.02
N LEU A 418 -12.48 25.01 8.30
CA LEU A 418 -13.17 24.31 9.38
C LEU A 418 -13.06 22.78 9.28
N MET A 419 -13.16 22.22 8.07
CA MET A 419 -13.00 20.77 7.86
C MET A 419 -11.59 20.30 8.23
N ILE A 420 -10.56 21.05 7.80
CA ILE A 420 -9.17 20.69 8.09
C ILE A 420 -8.86 20.88 9.58
N THR A 421 -9.31 21.98 10.20
CA THR A 421 -9.19 22.19 11.64
C THR A 421 -9.84 21.06 12.42
N PHE A 422 -11.05 20.63 12.04
CA PHE A 422 -11.71 19.50 12.68
C PHE A 422 -10.87 18.22 12.57
N LEU A 423 -10.34 17.90 11.39
CA LEU A 423 -9.50 16.71 11.19
C LEU A 423 -8.18 16.79 11.97
N VAL A 424 -7.57 17.97 12.08
CA VAL A 424 -6.39 18.19 12.94
C VAL A 424 -6.72 17.91 14.40
N LEU A 425 -7.84 18.46 14.91
CA LEU A 425 -8.28 18.24 16.28
C LEU A 425 -8.65 16.77 16.54
N ALA A 426 -9.31 16.11 15.60
CA ALA A 426 -9.64 14.69 15.68
C ALA A 426 -8.37 13.83 15.67
N SER A 427 -7.40 14.16 14.81
CA SER A 427 -6.10 13.48 14.79
C SER A 427 -5.37 13.67 16.11
N PHE A 428 -5.35 14.87 16.68
CA PHE A 428 -4.72 15.16 17.97
C PHE A 428 -5.42 14.40 19.11
N LEU A 429 -6.75 14.41 19.15
CA LEU A 429 -7.53 13.66 20.13
C LEU A 429 -7.19 12.17 20.08
N TRP A 430 -7.13 11.60 18.87
CA TRP A 430 -6.78 10.19 18.68
C TRP A 430 -5.35 9.92 19.15
N THR A 431 -4.35 10.62 18.60
CA THR A 431 -2.94 10.26 18.79
C THR A 431 -2.36 10.72 20.12
N SER A 432 -2.78 11.87 20.66
CA SER A 432 -2.23 12.41 21.91
C SER A 432 -3.04 12.01 23.13
N THR A 433 -4.38 12.02 23.05
CA THR A 433 -5.23 11.79 24.22
C THR A 433 -5.65 10.34 24.37
N ILE A 434 -6.20 9.74 23.32
CA ILE A 434 -6.77 8.39 23.37
C ILE A 434 -5.66 7.33 23.35
N THR A 435 -4.76 7.41 22.38
CA THR A 435 -3.73 6.37 22.18
C THR A 435 -2.40 6.69 22.84
N GLN A 436 -2.13 7.98 23.11
CA GLN A 436 -0.88 8.47 23.71
C GLN A 436 0.37 8.04 22.90
N THR A 437 0.27 8.09 21.58
CA THR A 437 1.32 7.72 20.61
C THR A 437 1.96 8.94 19.94
N SER A 438 1.71 10.16 20.42
CA SER A 438 2.19 11.40 19.78
C SER A 438 3.70 11.64 19.84
N ASN A 439 4.43 10.82 20.61
CA ASN A 439 5.90 10.88 20.70
C ASN A 439 6.56 10.78 19.32
N SER A 440 5.92 10.09 18.36
CA SER A 440 6.41 9.99 16.99
C SER A 440 6.43 11.34 16.26
N ILE A 441 5.42 12.20 16.43
CA ILE A 441 5.36 13.51 15.77
C ILE A 441 6.44 14.43 16.32
N THR A 442 6.57 14.47 17.65
CA THR A 442 7.58 15.29 18.33
C THR A 442 8.98 14.85 17.91
N SER A 443 9.24 13.55 17.78
CA SER A 443 10.53 13.07 17.28
C SER A 443 10.77 13.46 15.83
N VAL A 444 9.78 13.41 14.93
CA VAL A 444 9.93 13.88 13.53
C VAL A 444 10.31 15.36 13.50
N ILE A 445 9.59 16.20 14.25
CA ILE A 445 9.80 17.65 14.25
C ILE A 445 11.17 17.97 14.83
N THR A 446 11.54 17.40 15.97
CA THR A 446 12.84 17.60 16.59
C THR A 446 13.96 17.14 15.67
N GLN A 447 13.86 15.93 15.09
CA GLN A 447 14.85 15.42 14.15
C GLN A 447 14.95 16.28 12.88
N THR A 448 13.84 16.80 12.37
CA THR A 448 13.82 17.68 11.19
C THR A 448 14.49 19.01 11.48
N ILE A 449 14.18 19.63 12.63
CA ILE A 449 14.82 20.89 13.07
C ILE A 449 16.32 20.67 13.27
N SER A 450 16.70 19.60 13.96
CA SER A 450 18.12 19.25 14.16
C SER A 450 18.84 19.00 12.84
N ALA A 451 18.21 18.32 11.87
CA ALA A 451 18.78 18.09 10.54
C ALA A 451 18.94 19.38 9.72
N ILE A 452 18.01 20.33 9.85
CA ILE A 452 18.11 21.65 9.21
C ILE A 452 19.22 22.48 9.88
N GLN A 453 19.31 22.44 11.22
CA GLN A 453 20.31 23.19 12.00
C GLN A 453 21.74 22.65 11.79
N ALA A 454 21.91 21.34 11.65
CA ALA A 454 23.19 20.69 11.36
C ALA A 454 23.68 20.94 9.91
N GLY A 455 22.85 21.57 9.07
CA GLY A 455 23.10 21.70 7.64
C GLY A 455 22.91 20.38 6.90
N SER A 456 22.63 20.46 5.60
CA SER A 456 22.36 19.32 4.71
C SER A 456 23.52 18.31 4.54
N ALA A 457 24.57 18.41 5.36
CA ALA A 457 25.76 17.56 5.36
C ALA A 457 25.60 16.28 6.19
N GLY A 458 24.45 16.06 6.85
CA GLY A 458 24.13 14.77 7.46
C GLY A 458 23.81 13.73 6.39
N ASN A 459 24.55 12.62 6.36
CA ASN A 459 24.40 11.47 5.44
C ASN A 459 23.08 10.67 5.61
N ASN A 460 22.04 11.23 6.23
CA ASN A 460 20.85 10.51 6.67
C ASN A 460 19.73 10.45 5.62
N LYS A 461 20.02 10.64 4.33
CA LYS A 461 19.01 10.55 3.27
C LYS A 461 18.70 9.09 2.99
N SER A 462 17.42 8.76 2.80
CA SER A 462 17.05 7.42 2.33
C SER A 462 17.65 7.14 0.96
N ILE A 463 17.91 5.87 0.67
CA ILE A 463 18.45 5.42 -0.61
C ILE A 463 17.49 5.68 -1.75
N ASP A 464 16.19 5.60 -1.47
CA ASP A 464 15.16 5.96 -2.44
C ASP A 464 15.34 7.42 -2.88
N ALA A 465 15.61 8.34 -1.96
CA ALA A 465 15.92 9.72 -2.33
C ALA A 465 17.28 9.85 -3.05
N LEU A 466 18.29 9.08 -2.63
CA LEU A 466 19.63 9.15 -3.22
C LEU A 466 19.67 8.61 -4.66
N SER A 467 18.94 7.52 -4.93
CA SER A 467 18.82 6.89 -6.25
C SER A 467 18.03 7.74 -7.25
N LEU A 468 17.07 8.54 -6.77
CA LEU A 468 16.35 9.51 -7.59
C LEU A 468 17.22 10.73 -7.92
N LEU A 469 18.02 11.20 -6.97
CA LEU A 469 18.86 12.40 -7.13
C LEU A 469 20.20 12.15 -7.85
N SER A 470 20.75 10.94 -7.78
CA SER A 470 22.10 10.64 -8.24
C SER A 470 22.17 9.40 -9.14
N PHE A 471 23.22 9.33 -9.95
CA PHE A 471 23.57 8.14 -10.75
C PHE A 471 24.67 7.28 -10.07
N ALA A 472 25.13 7.69 -8.89
CA ALA A 472 26.25 7.05 -8.22
C ALA A 472 25.81 5.78 -7.49
N LYS A 473 26.65 4.74 -7.54
CA LYS A 473 26.49 3.54 -6.70
C LYS A 473 27.06 3.82 -5.31
N ILE A 474 26.39 3.32 -4.28
CA ILE A 474 26.83 3.41 -2.89
C ILE A 474 28.03 2.46 -2.69
N ASP A 475 29.04 2.91 -1.93
CA ASP A 475 30.16 2.07 -1.51
C ASP A 475 29.83 1.40 -0.18
N HIS A 476 29.28 0.20 -0.26
CA HIS A 476 28.89 -0.59 0.91
C HIS A 476 30.08 -0.93 1.83
N THR A 477 31.33 -0.88 1.34
CA THR A 477 32.52 -1.10 2.18
C THR A 477 32.74 0.07 3.13
N HIS A 478 32.51 1.28 2.64
CA HIS A 478 32.57 2.49 3.45
C HIS A 478 31.45 2.52 4.49
N GLU A 479 30.26 2.05 4.14
CA GLU A 479 29.14 1.92 5.08
C GLU A 479 29.39 0.91 6.19
N LEU A 480 30.01 -0.23 5.89
CA LEU A 480 30.42 -1.18 6.94
C LEU A 480 31.37 -0.53 7.96
N GLN A 481 32.35 0.26 7.50
CA GLN A 481 33.28 0.95 8.40
C GLN A 481 32.59 2.00 9.27
N ASN A 482 31.66 2.76 8.68
CA ASN A 482 30.86 3.75 9.41
C ASN A 482 29.91 3.07 10.41
N PHE A 483 29.26 1.96 10.02
CA PHE A 483 28.43 1.16 10.94
C PHE A 483 29.24 0.64 12.13
N ILE A 484 30.45 0.12 11.89
CA ILE A 484 31.33 -0.34 12.97
C ILE A 484 31.70 0.81 13.91
N THR A 485 32.05 1.97 13.35
CA THR A 485 32.54 3.13 14.12
C THR A 485 31.42 3.85 14.87
N ASP A 486 30.27 4.06 14.24
CA ASP A 486 29.19 4.91 14.73
C ASP A 486 28.14 4.14 15.55
N ILE A 487 28.00 2.82 15.32
CA ILE A 487 26.99 1.98 15.99
C ILE A 487 27.64 0.91 16.86
N VAL A 488 28.48 0.05 16.27
CA VAL A 488 29.03 -1.12 16.98
C VAL A 488 29.95 -0.71 18.13
N GLY A 489 30.90 0.20 17.87
CA GLY A 489 31.84 0.70 18.89
C GLY A 489 31.14 1.29 20.11
N PRO A 490 30.27 2.30 19.94
CA PRO A 490 29.54 2.91 21.05
C PRO A 490 28.65 1.92 21.82
N LEU A 491 27.99 0.98 21.14
CA LEU A 491 27.17 -0.06 21.81
C LEU A 491 28.02 -1.01 22.65
N ARG A 492 29.24 -1.29 22.19
CA ARG A 492 30.19 -2.17 22.87
C ARG A 492 30.81 -1.49 24.10
N ASP A 493 31.16 -0.22 23.97
CA ASP A 493 31.73 0.59 25.06
C ASP A 493 30.70 0.89 26.16
N ALA A 494 29.42 1.02 25.81
CA ALA A 494 28.34 1.25 26.77
C ALA A 494 27.90 -0.02 27.54
N ALA A 495 28.28 -1.21 27.08
CA ALA A 495 27.83 -2.46 27.69
C ALA A 495 28.67 -2.87 28.91
N PRO A 496 28.10 -3.58 29.90
CA PRO A 496 28.85 -4.08 31.04
C PRO A 496 30.04 -4.97 30.62
N PRO A 497 31.19 -4.91 31.33
CA PRO A 497 32.33 -5.77 31.05
C PRO A 497 31.94 -7.25 31.03
N GLY A 498 32.41 -7.98 30.01
CA GLY A 498 32.13 -9.42 29.85
C GLY A 498 30.83 -9.76 29.11
N THR A 499 30.01 -8.77 28.73
CA THR A 499 28.78 -8.98 27.95
C THR A 499 29.04 -9.63 26.59
N TYR A 500 30.02 -9.11 25.85
CA TYR A 500 30.39 -9.55 24.50
C TYR A 500 31.69 -10.37 24.48
N TYR A 501 31.91 -11.13 23.42
CA TYR A 501 33.18 -11.84 23.17
C TYR A 501 34.33 -10.87 22.90
N PRO A 502 35.57 -11.12 23.38
CA PRO A 502 36.72 -10.25 23.14
C PRO A 502 37.12 -10.24 21.66
N GLN A 503 37.78 -9.17 21.21
CA GLN A 503 38.15 -8.97 19.80
C GLN A 503 38.90 -10.15 19.18
N ALA A 504 39.83 -10.75 19.94
CA ALA A 504 40.59 -11.91 19.51
C ALA A 504 39.72 -13.14 19.14
N SER A 505 38.51 -13.26 19.70
CA SER A 505 37.61 -14.39 19.41
C SER A 505 36.96 -14.28 18.03
N TYR A 506 36.67 -13.06 17.56
CA TYR A 506 35.93 -12.84 16.31
C TYR A 506 36.78 -12.27 15.17
N SER A 507 37.91 -11.61 15.44
CA SER A 507 38.76 -10.97 14.42
C SER A 507 39.36 -11.94 13.40
N GLN A 508 39.42 -13.23 13.74
CA GLN A 508 39.85 -14.30 12.83
C GLN A 508 38.80 -14.68 11.77
N TYR A 509 37.57 -14.19 11.91
CA TYR A 509 36.45 -14.44 11.00
C TYR A 509 36.11 -13.15 10.24
N PRO A 510 36.78 -12.86 9.11
CA PRO A 510 36.56 -11.61 8.38
C PRO A 510 35.16 -11.55 7.78
N ILE A 511 34.53 -10.39 7.92
CA ILE A 511 33.24 -10.08 7.30
C ILE A 511 33.48 -9.47 5.91
N ARG A 512 32.83 -10.01 4.88
CA ARG A 512 32.84 -9.46 3.54
C ARG A 512 31.45 -8.94 3.18
N VAL A 513 31.37 -7.70 2.74
CA VAL A 513 30.18 -7.14 2.12
C VAL A 513 29.87 -7.87 0.81
N LEU A 514 28.61 -8.22 0.62
CA LEU A 514 28.13 -8.96 -0.55
C LEU A 514 27.44 -8.00 -1.53
N ASP A 515 27.57 -8.30 -2.82
CA ASP A 515 26.76 -7.68 -3.86
C ASP A 515 25.42 -8.39 -3.95
N ASN A 516 24.35 -7.66 -4.27
CA ASN A 516 23.05 -8.28 -4.51
C ASN A 516 23.11 -9.30 -5.66
N GLU A 517 22.60 -10.50 -5.40
CA GLU A 517 22.47 -11.54 -6.42
C GLU A 517 21.65 -11.03 -7.62
N LYS A 518 22.11 -11.31 -8.83
CA LYS A 518 21.47 -10.93 -10.08
C LYS A 518 21.03 -12.15 -10.86
N LEU A 519 19.91 -12.02 -11.57
CA LEU A 519 19.44 -13.06 -12.48
C LEU A 519 20.49 -13.39 -13.55
N PRO A 520 20.75 -14.67 -13.84
CA PRO A 520 21.61 -15.04 -14.94
C PRO A 520 21.03 -14.60 -16.29
N ALA A 521 21.89 -14.35 -17.27
CA ALA A 521 21.44 -14.01 -18.63
C ALA A 521 20.67 -15.19 -19.25
N THR A 522 19.44 -14.92 -19.69
CA THR A 522 18.60 -15.92 -20.37
C THR A 522 19.11 -16.20 -21.79
N VAL A 523 18.50 -17.14 -22.51
CA VAL A 523 18.80 -17.38 -23.94
C VAL A 523 18.67 -16.09 -24.76
N LEU A 524 17.64 -15.28 -24.51
CA LEU A 524 17.44 -14.01 -25.20
C LEU A 524 18.49 -12.96 -24.77
N GLY A 525 18.82 -12.90 -23.49
CA GLY A 525 19.88 -12.04 -22.98
C GLY A 525 21.25 -12.38 -23.57
N GLN A 526 21.56 -13.67 -23.68
CA GLN A 526 22.79 -14.19 -24.31
C GLN A 526 22.82 -13.87 -25.80
N PHE A 527 21.69 -13.99 -26.50
CA PHE A 527 21.59 -13.59 -27.91
C PHE A 527 21.86 -12.09 -28.11
N ILE A 528 21.35 -11.23 -27.23
CA ILE A 528 21.64 -9.79 -27.28
C ILE A 528 23.12 -9.52 -26.97
N ASN A 529 23.69 -10.22 -25.98
CA ASN A 529 25.11 -10.14 -25.65
C ASN A 529 26.00 -10.55 -26.84
N TRP A 530 25.55 -11.50 -27.68
CA TRP A 530 26.27 -11.92 -28.88
C TRP A 530 26.45 -10.79 -29.91
N PHE A 531 25.52 -9.83 -29.99
CA PHE A 531 25.67 -8.62 -30.80
C PHE A 531 26.52 -7.52 -30.14
N GLY A 532 27.20 -7.83 -29.04
CA GLY A 532 28.02 -6.86 -28.30
C GLY A 532 27.21 -5.90 -27.41
N ILE A 533 25.91 -6.11 -27.25
CA ILE A 533 25.05 -5.30 -26.38
C ILE A 533 24.92 -6.00 -25.03
N ASN A 534 25.49 -5.42 -23.97
CA ASN A 534 25.36 -5.99 -22.62
C ASN A 534 23.91 -5.88 -22.12
N SER A 535 23.23 -7.02 -22.00
CA SER A 535 21.84 -7.14 -21.55
C SER A 535 21.60 -6.57 -20.15
N SER A 536 22.48 -6.85 -19.18
CA SER A 536 22.38 -6.30 -17.81
C SER A 536 22.52 -4.77 -17.82
N ALA A 537 23.53 -4.25 -18.51
CA ALA A 537 23.73 -2.81 -18.62
C ALA A 537 22.55 -2.12 -19.31
N THR A 538 22.01 -2.73 -20.37
CA THR A 538 20.83 -2.22 -21.10
C THR A 538 19.59 -2.19 -20.21
N SER A 539 19.35 -3.26 -19.43
CA SER A 539 18.22 -3.31 -18.50
C SER A 539 18.35 -2.25 -17.40
N SER A 540 19.54 -2.09 -16.81
CA SER A 540 19.78 -1.06 -15.78
C SER A 540 19.67 0.37 -16.32
N PHE A 541 20.11 0.63 -17.56
CA PHE A 541 19.96 1.93 -18.20
C PHE A 541 18.49 2.24 -18.47
N LEU A 542 17.73 1.26 -18.98
CA LEU A 542 16.31 1.42 -19.23
C LEU A 542 15.53 1.69 -17.93
N GLU A 543 15.91 1.05 -16.82
CA GLU A 543 15.39 1.34 -15.47
C GLU A 543 15.48 2.81 -15.13
N GLN A 544 16.72 3.32 -15.14
CA GLN A 544 17.04 4.67 -14.70
C GLN A 544 16.41 5.70 -15.64
N LEU A 545 16.37 5.40 -16.94
CA LEU A 545 15.70 6.24 -17.92
C LEU A 545 14.19 6.34 -17.64
N LEU A 546 13.51 5.20 -17.42
CA LEU A 546 12.07 5.18 -17.18
C LEU A 546 11.70 5.84 -15.84
N ALA A 547 12.49 5.61 -14.79
CA ALA A 547 12.32 6.26 -13.49
C ALA A 547 12.43 7.80 -13.62
N LYS A 548 13.53 8.30 -14.20
CA LYS A 548 13.76 9.74 -14.39
C LYS A 548 12.73 10.39 -15.32
N LEU A 549 12.29 9.66 -16.36
CA LEU A 549 11.19 10.14 -17.20
C LEU A 549 9.93 10.33 -16.36
N LEU A 550 9.53 9.34 -15.55
CA LEU A 550 8.32 9.43 -14.73
C LEU A 550 8.34 10.63 -13.78
N GLU A 551 9.49 10.92 -13.15
CA GLU A 551 9.68 12.07 -12.26
C GLU A 551 9.42 13.42 -12.95
N ILE A 552 9.87 13.57 -14.20
CA ILE A 552 9.78 14.84 -14.93
C ILE A 552 8.42 14.99 -15.64
N LEU A 553 7.74 13.89 -15.96
CA LEU A 553 6.45 13.91 -16.66
C LEU A 553 5.36 14.63 -15.87
N ALA A 554 5.32 14.51 -14.55
CA ALA A 554 4.32 15.21 -13.74
C ALA A 554 4.53 16.74 -13.73
N PRO A 555 5.75 17.29 -13.48
CA PRO A 555 6.06 18.70 -13.69
C PRO A 555 5.75 19.21 -15.10
N ILE A 556 6.14 18.48 -16.15
CA ILE A 556 5.82 18.83 -17.55
C ILE A 556 4.31 18.90 -17.73
N GLY A 557 3.57 17.92 -17.21
CA GLY A 557 2.11 17.88 -17.27
C GLY A 557 1.47 19.11 -16.62
N MET A 558 1.92 19.49 -15.42
CA MET A 558 1.45 20.70 -14.73
C MET A 558 1.72 21.96 -15.53
N LEU A 559 2.95 22.16 -16.02
CA LEU A 559 3.30 23.31 -16.84
C LEU A 559 2.51 23.35 -18.14
N TYR A 560 2.26 22.19 -18.76
CA TYR A 560 1.46 22.09 -19.98
C TYR A 560 0.01 22.49 -19.74
N ILE A 561 -0.59 22.10 -18.60
CA ILE A 561 -1.94 22.51 -18.19
C ILE A 561 -2.03 24.03 -18.03
N LEU A 562 -1.01 24.65 -17.41
CA LEU A 562 -0.94 26.11 -17.28
C LEU A 562 -0.92 26.76 -18.67
N TYR A 563 -0.09 26.28 -19.60
CA TYR A 563 0.15 26.93 -20.88
C TYR A 563 -0.92 26.63 -21.97
N ARG A 564 -1.54 25.45 -21.96
CA ARG A 564 -2.50 25.02 -23.01
C ARG A 564 -3.74 24.33 -22.46
N ASN A 565 -4.90 24.80 -22.91
CA ASN A 565 -6.23 24.32 -22.48
C ASN A 565 -6.75 23.05 -23.21
N SER A 566 -6.19 22.67 -24.36
CA SER A 566 -6.87 21.71 -25.26
C SER A 566 -6.96 20.26 -24.78
N SER A 567 -6.35 19.91 -23.63
CA SER A 567 -6.27 18.52 -23.13
C SER A 567 -7.14 18.25 -21.89
N LEU A 568 -7.83 19.26 -21.35
CA LEU A 568 -8.71 19.12 -20.19
C LEU A 568 -10.13 19.59 -20.52
N LYS A 569 -11.14 18.91 -19.97
CA LYS A 569 -12.55 19.31 -20.12
C LYS A 569 -12.87 20.57 -19.29
N LYS A 570 -12.29 20.66 -18.08
CA LYS A 570 -12.35 21.81 -17.16
C LYS A 570 -11.24 21.68 -16.11
N ILE A 571 -10.47 22.75 -15.87
CA ILE A 571 -9.48 22.77 -14.78
C ILE A 571 -10.21 23.14 -13.48
N ASP A 572 -10.20 22.23 -12.51
CA ASP A 572 -10.66 22.53 -11.16
C ASP A 572 -9.49 23.11 -10.35
N SER A 573 -9.66 24.32 -9.82
CA SER A 573 -8.58 25.04 -9.13
C SER A 573 -8.16 24.36 -7.82
N GLU A 574 -9.09 23.77 -7.07
CA GLU A 574 -8.75 23.09 -5.82
C GLU A 574 -7.96 21.82 -6.10
N LEU A 575 -8.35 21.06 -7.13
CA LEU A 575 -7.59 19.89 -7.52
C LEU A 575 -6.22 20.24 -8.08
N TYR A 576 -6.11 21.31 -8.88
CA TYR A 576 -4.81 21.77 -9.37
C TYR A 576 -3.88 22.16 -8.20
N LEU A 577 -4.42 22.79 -7.15
CA LEU A 577 -3.67 23.05 -5.92
C LEU A 577 -3.29 21.75 -5.22
N VAL A 578 -4.20 20.79 -5.08
CA VAL A 578 -3.89 19.47 -4.51
C VAL A 578 -2.74 18.81 -5.27
N ALA A 579 -2.80 18.78 -6.61
CA ALA A 579 -1.72 18.25 -7.45
C ALA A 579 -0.39 19.00 -7.25
N SER A 580 -0.44 20.33 -7.17
CA SER A 580 0.74 21.16 -6.93
C SER A 580 1.38 20.84 -5.58
N PHE A 581 0.59 20.72 -4.52
CA PHE A 581 1.08 20.39 -3.19
C PHE A 581 1.49 18.92 -3.06
N CYS A 582 0.95 18.01 -3.85
CA CYS A 582 1.48 16.64 -3.97
C CYS A 582 2.89 16.65 -4.57
N LEU A 583 3.13 17.43 -5.63
CA LEU A 583 4.48 17.59 -6.19
C LEU A 583 5.45 18.24 -5.19
N ILE A 584 5.01 19.28 -4.47
CA ILE A 584 5.81 19.90 -3.41
C ILE A 584 6.11 18.88 -2.31
N PHE A 585 5.13 18.07 -1.91
CA PHE A 585 5.33 17.02 -0.90
C PHE A 585 6.35 15.98 -1.36
N ILE A 586 6.28 15.50 -2.61
CA ILE A 586 7.31 14.61 -3.18
C ILE A 586 8.68 15.29 -3.13
N PHE A 587 8.77 16.54 -3.58
CA PHE A 587 10.03 17.31 -3.55
C PHE A 587 10.58 17.44 -2.11
N LEU A 588 9.73 17.71 -1.13
CA LEU A 588 10.14 17.77 0.28
C LEU A 588 10.65 16.42 0.78
N ASN A 589 10.07 15.28 0.36
CA ASN A 589 10.58 13.95 0.71
C ASN A 589 11.94 13.64 0.05
N LEU A 590 12.26 14.27 -1.08
CA LEU A 590 13.57 14.15 -1.74
C LEU A 590 14.64 15.01 -1.04
N VAL A 591 14.25 16.19 -0.54
CA VAL A 591 15.19 17.16 0.03
C VAL A 591 15.38 16.95 1.54
N LEU A 592 14.33 16.59 2.28
CA LEU A 592 14.35 16.45 3.73
C LEU A 592 14.63 14.99 4.15
N PRO A 593 15.82 14.68 4.71
CA PRO A 593 16.22 13.29 5.02
C PRO A 593 15.26 12.57 5.96
N VAL A 594 14.75 13.28 6.97
CA VAL A 594 13.85 12.72 7.99
C VAL A 594 12.50 12.28 7.39
N LEU A 595 11.91 13.09 6.50
CA LEU A 595 10.67 12.71 5.82
C LEU A 595 10.90 11.51 4.90
N SER A 596 12.04 11.51 4.21
CA SER A 596 12.48 10.42 3.35
C SER A 596 12.57 9.09 4.10
N ALA A 597 13.23 9.08 5.26
CA ALA A 597 13.44 7.87 6.06
C ALA A 597 12.15 7.39 6.76
N GLN A 598 11.32 8.31 7.26
CA GLN A 598 10.14 7.93 8.06
C GLN A 598 8.90 7.67 7.21
N TYR A 599 8.69 8.42 6.13
CA TYR A 599 7.54 8.25 5.24
C TYR A 599 7.86 7.44 4.00
N GLY A 600 9.07 7.52 3.44
CA GLY A 600 9.43 6.85 2.18
C GLY A 600 8.97 7.63 0.94
N VAL A 601 9.92 7.92 0.05
CA VAL A 601 9.68 8.72 -1.16
C VAL A 601 8.71 8.01 -2.10
N PHE A 602 8.86 6.70 -2.30
CA PHE A 602 7.99 5.95 -3.20
C PHE A 602 6.56 5.84 -2.67
N ARG A 603 6.37 5.75 -1.36
CA ARG A 603 5.03 5.83 -0.73
C ARG A 603 4.40 7.21 -0.94
N ALA A 604 5.17 8.29 -0.85
CA ALA A 604 4.70 9.64 -1.17
C ALA A 604 4.28 9.78 -2.64
N LEU A 605 5.06 9.18 -3.55
CA LEU A 605 4.75 9.17 -4.97
C LEU A 605 3.46 8.36 -5.25
N GLN A 606 3.33 7.14 -4.73
CA GLN A 606 2.13 6.30 -4.89
C GLN A 606 0.86 7.02 -4.40
N GLN A 607 0.92 7.65 -3.21
CA GLN A 607 -0.21 8.44 -2.71
C GLN A 607 -0.56 9.61 -3.66
N SER A 608 0.47 10.29 -4.16
CA SER A 608 0.29 11.44 -5.05
C SER A 608 -0.28 11.04 -6.42
N LEU A 609 -0.06 9.80 -6.88
CA LEU A 609 -0.58 9.30 -8.15
C LEU A 609 -2.11 9.27 -8.22
N PHE A 610 -2.83 9.33 -7.09
CA PHE A 610 -4.29 9.54 -7.08
C PHE A 610 -4.71 10.77 -7.89
N VAL A 611 -3.87 11.81 -7.91
CA VAL A 611 -4.10 13.05 -8.67
C VAL A 611 -3.06 13.21 -9.78
N LEU A 612 -1.80 12.83 -9.53
CA LEU A 612 -0.73 13.00 -10.52
C LEU A 612 -0.80 12.00 -11.68
N GLY A 613 -1.49 10.87 -11.55
CA GLY A 613 -1.54 9.84 -12.59
C GLY A 613 -2.00 10.37 -13.96
N PHE A 614 -3.11 11.11 -14.01
CA PHE A 614 -3.57 11.71 -15.28
C PHE A 614 -2.74 12.94 -15.70
N ILE A 615 -2.03 13.58 -14.76
CA ILE A 615 -1.09 14.69 -15.07
C ILE A 615 0.15 14.14 -15.77
N ILE A 616 0.66 12.97 -15.36
CA ILE A 616 1.74 12.24 -16.04
C ILE A 616 1.33 11.88 -17.47
N VAL A 617 0.07 11.48 -17.69
CA VAL A 617 -0.46 11.24 -19.04
C VAL A 617 -0.43 12.53 -19.88
N ILE A 618 -0.85 13.66 -19.29
CA ILE A 618 -0.76 14.96 -19.98
C ILE A 618 0.70 15.30 -20.31
N GLY A 619 1.62 15.09 -19.38
CA GLY A 619 3.05 15.27 -19.59
C GLY A 619 3.60 14.40 -20.73
N SER A 620 3.25 13.12 -20.76
CA SER A 620 3.76 12.18 -21.77
C SER A 620 3.19 12.46 -23.15
N THR A 621 1.92 12.90 -23.23
CA THR A 621 1.34 13.38 -24.50
C THR A 621 1.96 14.70 -24.96
N ALA A 622 2.30 15.61 -24.04
CA ALA A 622 3.00 16.85 -24.36
C ALA A 622 4.41 16.59 -24.89
N LEU A 623 5.16 15.70 -24.23
CA LEU A 623 6.47 15.24 -24.69
C LEU A 623 6.38 14.59 -26.07
N GLY A 624 5.42 13.69 -26.28
CA GLY A 624 5.18 13.06 -27.59
C GLY A 624 4.85 14.07 -28.70
N LYS A 625 4.08 15.14 -28.39
CA LYS A 625 3.82 16.24 -29.35
C LYS A 625 5.10 16.99 -29.69
N TRP A 626 5.95 17.29 -28.71
CA TRP A 626 7.23 17.95 -28.91
C TRP A 626 8.19 17.11 -29.78
N ILE A 627 8.33 15.81 -29.48
CA ILE A 627 9.11 14.87 -30.31
C ILE A 627 8.56 14.83 -31.74
N THR A 628 7.23 14.77 -31.90
CA THR A 628 6.62 14.80 -33.24
C THR A 628 6.93 16.08 -34.00
N SER A 629 7.01 17.24 -33.32
CA SER A 629 7.33 18.50 -33.99
C SER A 629 8.76 18.53 -34.53
N LEU A 630 9.70 17.89 -33.84
CA LEU A 630 11.07 17.70 -34.32
C LEU A 630 11.10 16.72 -35.50
N LEU A 631 10.43 15.58 -35.40
CA LEU A 631 10.38 14.56 -36.46
C LEU A 631 9.67 15.03 -37.74
N ARG A 632 8.71 15.95 -37.62
CA ARG A 632 8.03 16.57 -38.78
C ARG A 632 8.96 17.45 -39.63
N LEU A 633 10.09 17.90 -39.08
CA LEU A 633 11.14 18.53 -39.88
C LEU A 633 11.70 17.55 -40.93
N VAL A 634 11.63 16.24 -40.65
CA VAL A 634 12.13 15.16 -41.50
C VAL A 634 11.01 14.44 -42.29
N ASN A 635 9.81 14.26 -41.71
CA ASN A 635 8.69 13.59 -42.39
C ASN A 635 7.33 14.27 -42.14
N ARG A 636 6.82 14.97 -43.18
CA ARG A 636 5.58 15.76 -43.13
C ARG A 636 4.28 14.94 -43.01
N ARG A 637 4.30 13.62 -43.24
CA ARG A 637 3.08 12.77 -43.18
C ARG A 637 2.64 12.39 -41.76
N LEU A 638 3.47 12.61 -40.74
CA LEU A 638 3.15 12.30 -39.34
C LEU A 638 2.06 13.23 -38.76
N THR A 639 0.94 12.71 -38.26
CA THR A 639 -0.11 13.51 -37.60
C THR A 639 0.10 13.61 -36.07
N PHE A 640 0.15 14.84 -35.52
CA PHE A 640 0.40 15.09 -34.08
C PHE A 640 -0.49 14.28 -33.12
N ALA A 641 -1.80 14.20 -33.37
CA ALA A 641 -2.75 13.57 -32.47
C ALA A 641 -2.60 12.04 -32.42
N LYS A 642 -2.35 11.39 -33.56
CA LYS A 642 -2.20 9.93 -33.64
C LYS A 642 -0.87 9.47 -33.03
N PHE A 643 0.22 10.20 -33.28
CA PHE A 643 1.54 9.84 -32.74
C PHE A 643 1.62 10.06 -31.24
N SER A 644 1.25 11.25 -30.73
CA SER A 644 1.38 11.56 -29.29
C SER A 644 0.56 10.61 -28.39
N GLY A 645 -0.65 10.23 -28.80
CA GLY A 645 -1.44 9.25 -28.06
C GLY A 645 -0.89 7.82 -28.12
N ARG A 646 -0.26 7.43 -29.24
CA ARG A 646 0.43 6.12 -29.35
C ARG A 646 1.74 6.11 -28.56
N PHE A 647 2.46 7.22 -28.55
CA PHE A 647 3.68 7.41 -27.76
C PHE A 647 3.38 7.29 -26.27
N SER A 648 2.37 8.00 -25.77
CA SER A 648 1.96 7.92 -24.35
C SER A 648 1.55 6.49 -23.95
N LEU A 649 0.77 5.80 -24.79
CA LEU A 649 0.42 4.39 -24.57
C LEU A 649 1.66 3.47 -24.60
N GLY A 650 2.55 3.64 -25.59
CA GLY A 650 3.76 2.84 -25.72
C GLY A 650 4.71 3.03 -24.55
N LEU A 651 4.86 4.28 -24.08
CA LEU A 651 5.64 4.60 -22.89
C LEU A 651 5.04 3.95 -21.62
N LEU A 652 3.72 3.97 -21.46
CA LEU A 652 3.04 3.29 -20.36
C LEU A 652 3.24 1.77 -20.41
N VAL A 653 3.07 1.14 -21.58
CA VAL A 653 3.27 -0.31 -21.72
C VAL A 653 4.73 -0.69 -21.46
N LEU A 654 5.68 0.10 -21.96
CA LEU A 654 7.10 -0.10 -21.69
C LEU A 654 7.41 0.06 -20.20
N PHE A 655 6.85 1.10 -19.57
CA PHE A 655 6.96 1.30 -18.13
C PHE A 655 6.40 0.12 -17.34
N PHE A 656 5.19 -0.35 -17.68
CA PHE A 656 4.56 -1.52 -17.05
C PHE A 656 5.39 -2.80 -17.19
N LEU A 657 5.89 -3.10 -18.40
CA LEU A 657 6.72 -4.28 -18.64
C LEU A 657 8.06 -4.22 -17.89
N TYR A 658 8.60 -3.02 -17.72
CA TYR A 658 9.83 -2.84 -16.97
C TYR A 658 9.58 -2.94 -15.46
N SER A 659 8.62 -2.17 -14.94
CA SER A 659 8.34 -2.04 -13.52
C SER A 659 7.86 -3.34 -12.89
N THR A 660 7.07 -4.14 -13.61
CA THR A 660 6.64 -5.49 -13.19
C THR A 660 7.72 -6.56 -13.35
N SER A 661 8.94 -6.15 -13.71
CA SER A 661 10.10 -7.01 -13.94
C SER A 661 9.95 -8.02 -15.08
N PHE A 662 8.98 -7.85 -15.98
CA PHE A 662 8.82 -8.72 -17.16
C PHE A 662 10.06 -8.66 -18.07
N ILE A 663 10.51 -7.46 -18.46
CA ILE A 663 11.73 -7.28 -19.28
C ILE A 663 12.98 -7.80 -18.55
N PRO A 664 13.24 -7.41 -17.29
CA PRO A 664 14.31 -7.97 -16.48
C PRO A 664 14.33 -9.50 -16.43
N GLN A 665 13.16 -10.15 -16.26
CA GLN A 665 13.06 -11.61 -16.17
C GLN A 665 13.43 -12.31 -17.49
N ILE A 666 13.06 -11.74 -18.64
CA ILE A 666 13.35 -12.34 -19.95
C ILE A 666 14.75 -12.03 -20.47
N LEU A 667 15.44 -11.00 -19.94
CA LEU A 667 16.81 -10.64 -20.35
C LEU A 667 17.87 -11.16 -19.37
N GLY A 668 17.56 -11.16 -18.07
CA GLY A 668 18.53 -11.38 -17.00
C GLY A 668 19.32 -10.12 -16.63
N GLY A 669 20.19 -10.23 -15.62
CA GLY A 669 21.14 -9.20 -15.22
C GLY A 669 20.64 -8.16 -14.21
N ASN A 670 19.44 -8.32 -13.68
CA ASN A 670 18.82 -7.48 -12.66
C ASN A 670 18.51 -8.29 -11.38
N VAL A 671 18.20 -7.60 -10.28
CA VAL A 671 17.81 -8.24 -9.02
C VAL A 671 16.52 -9.06 -9.24
N PRO A 672 16.45 -10.31 -8.75
CA PRO A 672 15.25 -11.14 -8.86
C PRO A 672 14.04 -10.50 -8.16
N ALA A 673 12.93 -10.41 -8.87
CA ALA A 673 11.67 -9.93 -8.29
C ALA A 673 10.92 -11.04 -7.56
N LEU A 674 10.39 -10.74 -6.37
CA LEU A 674 9.75 -11.71 -5.47
C LEU A 674 8.55 -12.43 -6.10
N HIS A 675 7.72 -11.72 -6.89
CA HIS A 675 6.55 -12.27 -7.56
C HIS A 675 6.89 -13.17 -8.76
N LEU A 676 8.17 -13.27 -9.13
CA LEU A 676 8.66 -14.09 -10.25
C LEU A 676 9.72 -15.13 -9.84
N ASN A 677 10.33 -15.02 -8.65
CA ASN A 677 11.48 -15.84 -8.28
C ASN A 677 11.46 -16.28 -6.81
N ASN A 678 12.15 -17.40 -6.54
CA ASN A 678 12.50 -17.92 -5.21
C ASN A 678 14.02 -17.74 -4.96
N LEU A 679 14.57 -16.60 -5.36
CA LEU A 679 16.01 -16.33 -5.34
C LEU A 679 16.26 -14.88 -4.93
N GLY A 680 17.46 -14.63 -4.42
CA GLY A 680 17.94 -13.32 -4.02
C GLY A 680 17.35 -12.79 -2.72
N ILE A 681 17.98 -11.71 -2.24
CA ILE A 681 17.76 -11.10 -0.94
C ILE A 681 16.28 -10.81 -0.60
N TYR A 682 15.46 -10.39 -1.56
CA TYR A 682 14.04 -10.13 -1.32
C TYR A 682 13.27 -11.41 -0.91
N TYR A 683 13.61 -12.56 -1.50
CA TYR A 683 12.98 -13.83 -1.17
C TYR A 683 13.40 -14.33 0.22
N ASP A 684 14.67 -14.19 0.56
CA ASP A 684 15.20 -14.70 1.83
C ASP A 684 14.79 -13.81 3.02
N ASN A 685 14.69 -12.50 2.78
CA ASN A 685 14.27 -11.53 3.79
C ASN A 685 12.78 -11.64 4.10
N TYR A 686 11.94 -11.69 3.06
CA TYR A 686 10.51 -11.45 3.24
C TYR A 686 9.66 -12.72 3.27
N VAL A 687 10.12 -13.85 2.71
CA VAL A 687 9.34 -15.09 2.71
C VAL A 687 9.74 -15.97 3.89
N THR A 688 8.85 -16.02 4.89
CA THR A 688 8.96 -16.93 6.03
C THR A 688 8.92 -18.40 5.59
N LYS A 689 9.94 -19.18 5.97
CA LYS A 689 10.04 -20.61 5.66
C LYS A 689 9.43 -21.46 6.76
N GLY A 690 8.95 -22.65 6.40
CA GLY A 690 8.43 -23.62 7.38
C GLY A 690 9.48 -24.02 8.42
N THR A 691 10.76 -24.15 8.04
CA THR A 691 11.86 -24.45 8.96
C THR A 691 12.03 -23.40 10.05
N GLU A 692 11.84 -22.12 9.70
CA GLU A 692 11.90 -21.01 10.65
C GLU A 692 10.72 -21.09 11.62
N VAL A 693 9.51 -21.35 11.13
CA VAL A 693 8.31 -21.52 11.98
C VAL A 693 8.49 -22.67 12.98
N TYR A 694 8.98 -23.83 12.53
CA TYR A 694 9.27 -24.95 13.43
C TYR A 694 10.33 -24.59 14.47
N GLY A 695 11.37 -23.86 14.08
CA GLY A 695 12.40 -23.39 15.01
C GLY A 695 11.87 -22.43 16.07
N VAL A 696 11.04 -21.46 15.67
CA VAL A 696 10.40 -20.51 16.61
C VAL A 696 9.52 -21.26 17.60
N ASN A 697 8.67 -22.17 17.11
CA ASN A 697 7.78 -22.96 17.96
C ASN A 697 8.55 -23.85 18.95
N TRP A 698 9.65 -24.46 18.50
CA TRP A 698 10.52 -25.24 19.38
C TRP A 698 11.16 -24.38 20.45
N LEU A 699 11.68 -23.20 20.09
CA LEU A 699 12.29 -22.27 21.04
C LEU A 699 11.28 -21.82 22.09
N VAL A 700 10.12 -21.32 21.66
CA VAL A 700 9.04 -20.88 22.56
C VAL A 700 8.63 -22.01 23.52
N SER A 701 8.43 -23.22 23.00
CA SER A 701 8.04 -24.38 23.82
C SER A 701 9.12 -24.75 24.84
N SER A 702 10.39 -24.68 24.45
CA SER A 702 11.53 -24.98 25.33
C SER A 702 11.67 -23.95 26.44
N LEU A 703 11.48 -22.66 26.13
CA LEU A 703 11.50 -21.57 27.10
C LEU A 703 10.35 -21.67 28.11
N ILE A 704 9.15 -22.05 27.65
CA ILE A 704 8.00 -22.31 28.54
C ILE A 704 8.32 -23.48 29.48
N ALA A 705 8.93 -24.56 28.97
CA ALA A 705 9.29 -25.72 29.77
C ALA A 705 10.37 -25.41 30.82
N GLU A 706 11.31 -24.50 30.55
CA GLU A 706 12.35 -24.07 31.50
C GLU A 706 11.84 -23.08 32.57
N GLY A 707 10.73 -22.36 32.32
CA GLY A 707 10.40 -21.15 33.09
C GLY A 707 8.94 -20.97 33.55
N GLY A 708 7.99 -21.86 33.18
CA GLY A 708 6.60 -21.88 33.67
C GLY A 708 5.69 -20.71 33.27
N ASP A 709 6.26 -19.51 33.08
CA ASP A 709 5.58 -18.30 32.65
C ASP A 709 6.56 -17.39 31.86
N THR A 710 6.40 -17.36 30.53
CA THR A 710 7.21 -16.52 29.63
C THR A 710 6.89 -15.03 29.75
N SER A 711 5.87 -14.64 30.53
CA SER A 711 5.49 -13.22 30.70
C SER A 711 6.46 -12.42 31.58
N HIS A 712 7.30 -13.10 32.37
CA HIS A 712 8.19 -12.46 33.36
C HIS A 712 9.69 -12.78 33.19
N ILE A 713 10.07 -13.73 32.33
CA ILE A 713 11.48 -14.05 32.04
C ILE A 713 11.85 -13.47 30.67
N GLN A 714 12.63 -12.38 30.66
CA GLN A 714 13.26 -11.89 29.44
C GLN A 714 14.43 -12.80 29.08
N PHE A 715 14.16 -13.83 28.28
CA PHE A 715 15.24 -14.55 27.62
C PHE A 715 15.90 -13.62 26.61
N GLU A 716 17.20 -13.41 26.73
CA GLU A 716 17.96 -12.66 25.74
C GLU A 716 18.07 -13.49 24.45
N ILE A 717 17.26 -13.15 23.45
CA ILE A 717 17.30 -13.77 22.12
C ILE A 717 17.91 -12.74 21.15
N SER A 718 18.91 -13.15 20.39
CA SER A 718 19.49 -12.38 19.29
C SER A 718 19.23 -13.08 17.97
N THR A 719 18.92 -12.31 16.94
CA THR A 719 18.72 -12.80 15.58
C THR A 719 19.07 -11.69 14.59
N ASP A 720 19.36 -12.03 13.35
CA ASP A 720 19.64 -11.02 12.33
C ASP A 720 18.39 -10.17 12.04
N LEU A 721 18.62 -8.99 11.48
CA LEU A 721 17.56 -8.03 11.18
C LEU A 721 16.45 -8.62 10.29
N LEU A 722 16.79 -9.53 9.37
CA LEU A 722 15.89 -10.11 8.38
C LEU A 722 15.00 -11.17 9.00
N THR A 723 15.57 -11.97 9.90
CA THR A 723 14.85 -13.00 10.64
C THR A 723 14.04 -12.42 11.79
N ARG A 724 14.46 -11.28 12.35
CA ARG A 724 13.78 -10.62 13.47
C ARG A 724 12.30 -10.39 13.23
N GLY A 725 11.95 -9.73 12.11
CA GLY A 725 10.55 -9.43 11.85
C GLY A 725 9.73 -10.70 11.58
N LYS A 726 10.30 -11.70 10.87
CA LYS A 726 9.67 -13.02 10.70
C LYS A 726 9.39 -13.67 12.05
N PHE A 727 10.35 -13.63 12.97
CA PHE A 727 10.23 -14.15 14.33
C PHE A 727 9.12 -13.45 15.12
N GLU A 728 9.13 -12.11 15.15
CA GLU A 728 8.13 -11.29 15.86
C GLU A 728 6.70 -11.45 15.29
N SER A 729 6.55 -11.90 14.04
CA SER A 729 5.23 -12.21 13.47
C SER A 729 4.64 -13.55 13.94
N LEU A 730 5.46 -14.41 14.55
CA LEU A 730 5.10 -15.77 14.97
C LEU A 730 4.96 -15.92 16.48
N THR A 731 5.50 -14.99 17.27
CA THR A 731 5.51 -15.06 18.74
C THR A 731 5.53 -13.66 19.37
N ASP A 732 5.09 -13.57 20.63
CA ASP A 732 5.17 -12.35 21.44
C ASP A 732 6.59 -12.07 21.97
N LEU A 733 7.50 -13.04 21.84
CA LEU A 733 8.91 -12.86 22.20
C LEU A 733 9.58 -11.85 21.27
N ARG A 734 10.41 -10.97 21.83
CA ARG A 734 11.10 -9.91 21.08
C ARG A 734 12.60 -10.10 21.13
N PRO A 735 13.24 -10.48 20.01
CA PRO A 735 14.68 -10.47 19.91
C PRO A 735 15.23 -9.06 20.15
N PHE A 736 16.27 -8.94 20.98
CA PHE A 736 16.77 -7.64 21.45
C PHE A 736 18.05 -7.19 20.72
N ASN A 737 18.94 -8.10 20.31
CA ASN A 737 20.21 -7.76 19.66
C ASN A 737 20.35 -8.34 18.25
N ASP A 738 21.17 -7.65 17.45
CA ASP A 738 21.71 -8.15 16.19
C ASP A 738 22.69 -9.31 16.45
N ILE A 739 22.96 -10.11 15.42
CA ILE A 739 23.93 -11.20 15.45
C ILE A 739 25.28 -10.79 14.86
N PHE A 740 25.50 -9.51 14.54
CA PHE A 740 26.80 -9.01 14.11
C PHE A 740 27.90 -9.49 15.08
N PRO A 741 28.99 -10.14 14.60
CA PRO A 741 29.97 -10.85 15.45
C PRO A 741 30.47 -10.06 16.67
N ASP A 742 30.73 -8.76 16.51
CA ASP A 742 31.18 -7.85 17.56
C ASP A 742 30.12 -7.59 18.66
N LEU A 743 28.84 -7.86 18.39
CA LEU A 743 27.70 -7.61 19.27
C LEU A 743 27.05 -8.91 19.80
N ILE A 744 27.68 -10.08 19.56
CA ILE A 744 27.16 -11.35 20.07
C ILE A 744 27.40 -11.43 21.58
N ARG A 745 26.31 -11.51 22.34
CA ARG A 745 26.34 -11.68 23.79
C ARG A 745 26.68 -13.12 24.18
N LYS A 746 27.38 -13.29 25.29
CA LYS A 746 27.74 -14.61 25.81
C LYS A 746 26.53 -15.37 26.35
N ASN A 747 25.65 -14.70 27.09
CA ASN A 747 24.51 -15.32 27.78
C ASN A 747 23.17 -15.10 27.04
N SER A 748 23.14 -15.36 25.74
CA SER A 748 21.93 -15.19 24.91
C SER A 748 21.70 -16.37 23.98
N PHE A 749 20.43 -16.67 23.70
CA PHE A 749 20.06 -17.53 22.60
C PHE A 749 20.35 -16.83 21.27
N ILE A 750 20.94 -17.53 20.32
CA ILE A 750 21.14 -17.02 18.96
C ILE A 750 20.26 -17.83 18.01
N PHE A 751 19.27 -17.17 17.41
CA PHE A 751 18.39 -17.77 16.41
C PHE A 751 18.86 -17.37 15.01
N LEU A 752 19.29 -18.36 14.22
CA LEU A 752 19.67 -18.15 12.82
C LEU A 752 18.56 -18.63 11.89
N GLY A 753 18.06 -17.72 11.05
CA GLY A 753 17.05 -18.02 10.03
C GLY A 753 17.61 -18.73 8.79
N TYR A 754 16.74 -18.93 7.80
CA TYR A 754 17.06 -19.74 6.61
C TYR A 754 18.23 -19.18 5.80
N GLY A 755 18.20 -17.89 5.45
CA GLY A 755 19.24 -17.26 4.64
C GLY A 755 20.61 -17.33 5.31
N THR A 756 20.68 -17.09 6.62
CA THR A 756 21.95 -17.22 7.35
C THR A 756 22.45 -18.65 7.38
N VAL A 757 21.58 -19.64 7.62
CA VAL A 757 21.99 -21.05 7.71
C VAL A 757 22.37 -21.64 6.35
N LYS A 758 21.69 -21.27 5.26
CA LYS A 758 21.89 -21.85 3.92
C LYS A 758 22.91 -21.10 3.09
N ASP A 759 22.81 -19.78 3.07
CA ASP A 759 23.58 -18.94 2.17
C ASP A 759 24.81 -18.35 2.87
N HIS A 760 24.90 -18.49 4.20
CA HIS A 760 25.93 -17.89 5.03
C HIS A 760 25.92 -16.36 4.91
N GLU A 761 24.72 -15.77 4.84
CA GLU A 761 24.51 -14.34 4.68
C GLU A 761 23.66 -13.76 5.82
N ALA A 762 23.99 -12.55 6.24
CA ALA A 762 23.18 -11.73 7.15
C ALA A 762 23.19 -10.29 6.64
N ALA A 763 22.39 -9.41 7.21
CA ALA A 763 22.38 -8.00 6.85
C ALA A 763 22.28 -7.11 8.07
N PHE A 764 23.01 -6.00 8.05
CA PHE A 764 22.85 -4.90 9.00
C PHE A 764 22.16 -3.73 8.32
N SER A 765 21.53 -2.86 9.11
CA SER A 765 20.98 -1.61 8.59
C SER A 765 21.74 -0.40 9.10
N PHE A 766 22.11 0.49 8.17
CA PHE A 766 22.81 1.75 8.47
C PHE A 766 22.25 2.87 7.58
N ASN A 767 21.83 3.98 8.18
CA ASN A 767 21.18 5.12 7.48
C ASN A 767 19.97 4.75 6.58
N GLY A 768 19.33 3.62 6.85
CA GLY A 768 18.23 3.10 6.03
C GLY A 768 18.68 2.26 4.83
N ASP A 769 19.99 2.01 4.66
CA ASP A 769 20.48 0.90 3.84
C ASP A 769 20.36 -0.41 4.58
N LEU A 770 20.23 -1.48 3.80
CA LEU A 770 20.33 -2.85 4.22
C LEU A 770 21.52 -3.47 3.49
N VAL A 771 22.63 -3.63 4.19
CA VAL A 771 23.88 -4.10 3.58
C VAL A 771 24.08 -5.58 3.90
N PRO A 772 24.01 -6.47 2.89
CA PRO A 772 24.28 -7.89 3.10
C PRO A 772 25.78 -8.14 3.29
N TYR A 773 26.09 -9.09 4.16
CA TYR A 773 27.45 -9.49 4.47
C TYR A 773 27.55 -11.00 4.71
N SER A 774 28.73 -11.56 4.48
CA SER A 774 29.03 -12.95 4.76
C SER A 774 29.05 -13.20 6.27
N TYR A 775 28.13 -14.03 6.76
CA TYR A 775 27.99 -14.35 8.17
C TYR A 775 28.88 -15.53 8.60
N PRO A 776 29.81 -15.35 9.55
CA PRO A 776 30.72 -16.41 9.96
C PRO A 776 30.09 -17.35 10.99
N ILE A 777 29.23 -18.29 10.56
CA ILE A 777 28.59 -19.28 11.46
C ILE A 777 29.61 -20.05 12.31
N GLN A 778 30.81 -20.30 11.78
CA GLN A 778 31.89 -20.99 12.49
C GLN A 778 32.26 -20.31 13.81
N PHE A 779 32.10 -18.98 13.92
CA PHE A 779 32.27 -18.27 15.18
C PHE A 779 31.32 -18.81 16.26
N LEU A 780 30.05 -19.05 15.92
CA LEU A 780 29.06 -19.62 16.84
C LEU A 780 29.34 -21.09 17.12
N ASP A 781 29.69 -21.88 16.10
CA ASP A 781 30.00 -23.31 16.26
C ASP A 781 31.17 -23.57 17.23
N VAL A 782 32.09 -22.61 17.39
CA VAL A 782 33.23 -22.72 18.32
C VAL A 782 32.91 -22.15 19.71
N ASN A 783 32.08 -21.12 19.80
CA ASN A 783 31.91 -20.33 21.02
C ASN A 783 30.58 -20.55 21.74
N LYS A 784 29.59 -21.25 21.13
CA LYS A 784 28.27 -21.51 21.71
C LYS A 784 27.81 -22.94 21.42
N ASP A 785 26.93 -23.46 22.28
CA ASP A 785 26.39 -24.81 22.12
C ASP A 785 25.23 -24.79 21.12
N LEU A 786 25.31 -25.62 20.08
CA LEU A 786 24.20 -25.82 19.14
C LEU A 786 23.14 -26.73 19.77
N ILE A 787 21.99 -26.17 20.12
CA ILE A 787 20.91 -26.87 20.82
C ILE A 787 19.74 -27.29 19.92
N TYR A 788 19.63 -26.70 18.73
CA TYR A 788 18.61 -27.07 17.73
C TYR A 788 19.11 -26.85 16.30
N ASN A 789 18.80 -27.80 15.42
CA ASN A 789 19.09 -27.71 13.99
C ASN A 789 18.07 -28.54 13.18
N ASN A 790 17.38 -27.91 12.24
CA ASN A 790 16.48 -28.60 11.31
C ASN A 790 16.89 -28.44 9.84
N GLY A 791 18.15 -28.07 9.59
CA GLY A 791 18.73 -27.87 8.26
C GLY A 791 18.43 -26.52 7.62
N GLY A 792 17.42 -25.77 8.08
CA GLY A 792 17.09 -24.40 7.64
C GLY A 792 17.03 -23.39 8.77
N THR A 793 17.26 -23.80 10.01
CA THR A 793 17.30 -22.96 11.20
C THR A 793 18.23 -23.59 12.21
N ARG A 794 19.05 -22.77 12.87
CA ARG A 794 19.94 -23.20 13.96
C ARG A 794 19.71 -22.32 15.17
N ILE A 795 19.72 -22.92 16.35
CA ILE A 795 19.63 -22.19 17.63
C ILE A 795 20.81 -22.56 18.49
N TYR A 796 21.54 -21.54 18.94
CA TYR A 796 22.67 -21.67 19.85
C TYR A 796 22.33 -21.11 21.23
N ARG A 797 22.96 -21.63 22.29
CA ARG A 797 22.92 -21.06 23.64
C ARG A 797 24.32 -20.78 24.15
#